data_AF-A0A2N6NXS5-F1
#
_entry.id   AF-A0A2N6NXS5-F1
#
_cell.length_a   1.000
_cell.length_b   1.000
_cell.length_c   1.000
_cell.angle_alpha   90.00
_cell.angle_beta   90.00
_cell.angle_gamma   90.00
#
_symmetry.space_group_name_H-M   'P 1'
#
loop_
_entity.id
_entity.type
_entity.pdbx_description
1 polymer ?
#
loop_
_entity_poly.entity_id
_entity_poly.type
_entity_poly.pdbx_seq_one_letter_code
_entity_poly.pdbx_strand_id
1 'polypeptide(L)'
;MGSTEHGACDPLAEIIKMREEYQREKGVSFAVHCDAAWGGYFASLLRPLKRRVPGFIPYVPAMPLNPYTETQLQHLKHADSITIDPHKSGYINYPAGGLCYRDGRMRYLLTWTSPYVFHEGDEQGSIGVYGVEGSKPGASAVATWLAHESLGLNQDGYGRLLGEAIFSCTKLYCHWATMTPRPKDKLEHTVPADSLIVVPLISLPSERISGGDVEAQKDYIRKEILGRDNKTLYEDKKAWKLLCELGGDLMINAFATNFKIGDEVNQDVGEANYLNQWIFSKLSVLSVKDVVKERPLFLTGSEFGEEPYGKCLETFKFRLGLKKTDKEGNVKASRGDLRFLSNVTMSPWPTSPDFLSTMVEDFRKVAERGVERCLIRNTRTPDFHGFVVQGLKKVYYTHIAMFNMANYRKQLIIAADLPANVHARYTEERGKNPGKFCTIANMEKKRLEDLIAGLLNPDTASKLKFRLDKGFPAGENAPPPVEKDFALSNVRVVVDESMAFAALDDDYPSKMPFYLYGSKSEVHVDHVLKKAPNAQISADLVKTDLGAHLTDEQLKNGVVVVMDDVFEASLQPLPTTVQDSEKKKQIPNLNAPGLSLVKGVDHKASAYKTYEEAKRGEGEPIATGIISIGDTVYADWHVINMDPAAEDEEH
;
A
#
# COMPACT_ATOMS: atom_id res chain seq x y z
N MET A 1 16.22 12.20 15.37
CA MET A 1 16.51 13.61 15.00
C MET A 1 16.64 13.75 13.47
N GLY A 2 15.50 13.89 12.79
CA GLY A 2 15.39 13.74 11.34
C GLY A 2 15.07 12.29 10.97
N SER A 3 13.83 11.87 11.17
CA SER A 3 13.38 10.51 10.84
C SER A 3 13.58 10.17 9.36
N THR A 4 13.84 8.91 9.05
CA THR A 4 14.12 8.45 7.67
C THR A 4 12.98 8.75 6.70
N GLU A 5 11.73 8.50 7.11
CA GLU A 5 10.59 8.53 6.20
C GLU A 5 10.04 9.94 5.93
N HIS A 6 10.17 10.86 6.89
CA HIS A 6 9.52 12.18 6.85
C HIS A 6 10.30 13.30 7.56
N GLY A 7 11.58 13.09 7.86
CA GLY A 7 12.49 14.13 8.32
C GLY A 7 12.11 14.79 9.64
N ALA A 8 11.31 14.14 10.50
CA ALA A 8 10.80 14.75 11.73
C ALA A 8 11.87 14.83 12.83
N CYS A 9 11.83 15.89 13.63
CA CYS A 9 12.63 16.00 14.84
C CYS A 9 11.82 15.59 16.06
N ASP A 10 12.32 14.65 16.85
CA ASP A 10 11.72 14.28 18.13
C ASP A 10 11.87 15.42 19.15
N PRO A 11 11.00 15.51 20.18
CA PRO A 11 11.02 16.56 21.19
C PRO A 11 12.15 16.35 22.21
N LEU A 12 13.41 16.42 21.75
CA LEU A 12 14.60 16.20 22.55
C LEU A 12 14.65 17.09 23.80
N ALA A 13 14.22 18.35 23.71
CA ALA A 13 14.17 19.24 24.86
C ALA A 13 13.34 18.67 26.02
N GLU A 14 12.15 18.12 25.70
CA GLU A 14 11.28 17.49 26.70
C GLU A 14 11.84 16.15 27.20
N ILE A 15 12.51 15.37 26.35
CA ILE A 15 13.17 14.12 26.77
C ILE A 15 14.29 14.40 27.78
N ILE A 16 15.09 15.44 27.55
CA ILE A 16 16.15 15.85 28.48
C ILE A 16 15.56 16.32 29.80
N LYS A 17 14.51 17.14 29.76
CA LYS A 17 13.80 17.60 30.95
C LYS A 17 13.20 16.41 31.74
N MET A 18 12.59 15.46 31.05
CA MET A 18 12.04 14.24 31.66
C MET A 18 13.14 13.43 32.37
N ARG A 19 14.33 13.29 31.77
CA ARG A 19 15.47 12.64 32.42
C ARG A 19 15.84 13.34 33.73
N GLU A 20 15.95 14.68 33.71
CA GLU A 20 16.31 15.47 34.89
C GLU A 20 15.26 15.37 36.00
N GLU A 21 13.98 15.37 35.65
CA GLU A 21 12.85 15.19 36.59
C GLU A 21 12.88 13.80 37.24
N TYR A 22 13.01 12.73 36.45
CA TYR A 22 13.06 11.36 36.98
C TYR A 22 14.31 11.10 37.84
N GLN A 23 15.45 11.67 37.47
CA GLN A 23 16.67 11.60 38.28
C GLN A 23 16.46 12.26 39.64
N ARG A 24 15.92 13.47 39.65
CA ARG A 24 15.70 14.25 40.87
C ARG A 24 14.64 13.64 41.78
N GLU A 25 13.52 13.20 41.21
CA GLU A 25 12.31 12.86 41.98
C GLU A 25 12.16 11.36 42.25
N LYS A 26 12.76 10.51 41.40
CA LYS A 26 12.64 9.05 41.47
C LYS A 26 13.98 8.33 41.62
N GLY A 27 15.11 9.05 41.49
CA GLY A 27 16.44 8.44 41.49
C GLY A 27 16.71 7.56 40.28
N VAL A 28 15.92 7.70 39.20
CA VAL A 28 16.05 6.91 37.96
C VAL A 28 16.70 7.76 36.88
N SER A 29 17.72 7.22 36.23
CA SER A 29 18.46 7.86 35.14
C SER A 29 18.47 6.98 33.90
N PHE A 30 18.68 7.58 32.74
CA PHE A 30 18.90 6.87 31.48
C PHE A 30 19.86 7.66 30.58
N ALA A 31 20.58 6.94 29.73
CA ALA A 31 21.39 7.54 28.68
C ALA A 31 20.47 8.04 27.54
N VAL A 32 20.81 9.17 26.95
CA VAL A 32 20.12 9.74 25.80
C VAL A 32 21.03 9.65 24.58
N HIS A 33 20.65 8.81 23.62
CA HIS A 33 21.27 8.78 22.31
C HIS A 33 20.40 9.53 21.32
N CYS A 34 20.99 10.46 20.56
CA CYS A 34 20.32 11.08 19.43
C CYS A 34 20.78 10.40 18.14
N ASP A 35 19.89 9.65 17.51
CA ASP A 35 20.07 9.33 16.09
C ASP A 35 19.84 10.60 15.27
N ALA A 36 20.93 11.26 14.90
CA ALA A 36 20.97 12.43 14.04
C ALA A 36 21.73 12.10 12.75
N ALA A 37 21.67 10.85 12.27
CA ALA A 37 22.33 10.44 11.05
C ALA A 37 21.96 11.38 9.89
N TRP A 38 20.65 11.68 9.73
CA TRP A 38 20.17 12.70 8.80
C TRP A 38 20.28 14.13 9.36
N GLY A 39 19.78 14.37 10.57
CA GLY A 39 19.57 15.73 11.10
C GLY A 39 20.82 16.44 11.65
N GLY A 40 21.94 15.75 11.84
CA GLY A 40 23.09 16.28 12.57
C GLY A 40 23.74 17.49 11.91
N TYR A 41 23.92 17.48 10.58
CA TYR A 41 24.54 18.59 9.86
C TYR A 41 23.68 19.87 9.86
N PHE A 42 22.36 19.77 10.08
CA PHE A 42 21.48 20.94 10.19
C PHE A 42 21.76 21.80 11.43
N ALA A 43 22.49 21.29 12.43
CA ALA A 43 22.99 22.10 13.53
C ALA A 43 23.97 23.22 13.07
N SER A 44 24.51 23.14 11.85
CA SER A 44 25.29 24.21 11.24
C SER A 44 24.47 25.50 11.04
N LEU A 45 23.14 25.40 10.84
CA LEU A 45 22.25 26.56 10.75
C LEU A 45 22.14 27.34 12.07
N LEU A 46 22.58 26.76 13.19
CA LEU A 46 22.54 27.38 14.52
C LEU A 46 23.84 28.13 14.89
N ARG A 47 24.90 27.97 14.09
CA ARG A 47 26.24 28.47 14.43
C ARG A 47 26.56 29.74 13.64
N PRO A 48 26.41 30.94 14.23
CA PRO A 48 26.65 32.19 13.52
C PRO A 48 28.14 32.39 13.23
N LEU A 49 28.43 32.98 12.06
CA LEU A 49 29.72 33.56 11.74
C LEU A 49 29.50 34.91 11.02
N LYS A 50 30.41 35.87 11.25
CA LYS A 50 30.30 37.24 10.71
C LYS A 50 31.02 37.34 9.36
N ARG A 51 30.58 36.68 8.28
CA ARG A 51 31.07 37.09 6.96
C ARG A 51 30.18 36.71 5.78
N ARG A 52 29.40 37.69 5.29
CA ARG A 52 28.78 37.61 3.97
C ARG A 52 29.83 37.82 2.86
N VAL A 53 29.93 36.86 1.94
CA VAL A 53 30.64 37.05 0.66
C VAL A 53 29.58 37.05 -0.45
N PRO A 54 29.44 38.16 -1.22
CA PRO A 54 28.58 38.18 -2.40
C PRO A 54 29.13 37.26 -3.50
N GLY A 55 28.26 36.50 -4.16
CA GLY A 55 28.60 35.68 -5.32
C GLY A 55 27.67 35.96 -6.52
N PHE A 56 28.19 35.78 -7.73
CA PHE A 56 27.49 36.02 -9.02
C PHE A 56 26.71 34.78 -9.51
N ILE A 57 25.86 34.21 -8.66
CA ILE A 57 25.01 33.03 -8.95
C ILE A 57 23.53 33.47 -8.84
N PRO A 58 22.56 32.88 -9.58
CA PRO A 58 21.13 33.11 -9.34
C PRO A 58 20.78 32.99 -7.85
N TYR A 59 20.00 33.95 -7.35
CA TYR A 59 19.73 34.09 -5.92
C TYR A 59 18.84 32.95 -5.40
N VAL A 60 19.36 32.12 -4.50
CA VAL A 60 18.62 31.15 -3.71
C VAL A 60 18.71 31.56 -2.23
N PRO A 61 17.59 31.86 -1.55
CA PRO A 61 17.63 32.22 -0.14
C PRO A 61 17.87 30.97 0.72
N ALA A 62 18.71 31.10 1.75
CA ALA A 62 18.79 30.11 2.80
C ALA A 62 17.60 30.26 3.76
N MET A 63 16.73 29.25 3.82
CA MET A 63 15.58 29.26 4.71
C MET A 63 16.00 28.95 6.15
N PRO A 64 15.45 29.65 7.16
CA PRO A 64 15.69 29.29 8.56
C PRO A 64 15.01 27.97 8.92
N LEU A 65 15.48 27.35 10.00
CA LEU A 65 14.76 26.25 10.64
C LEU A 65 13.46 26.77 11.25
N ASN A 66 12.43 25.91 11.30
CA ASN A 66 11.25 26.24 12.09
C ASN A 66 11.63 26.31 13.60
N PRO A 67 10.94 27.13 14.42
CA PRO A 67 11.35 27.34 15.82
C PRO A 67 11.37 26.07 16.67
N TYR A 68 10.49 25.12 16.38
CA TYR A 68 10.46 23.81 17.04
C TYR A 68 11.75 23.04 16.76
N THR A 69 12.11 22.89 15.49
CA THR A 69 13.31 22.18 15.01
C THR A 69 14.59 22.83 15.51
N GLU A 70 14.66 24.17 15.47
CA GLU A 70 15.75 24.92 16.07
C GLU A 70 15.94 24.55 17.54
N THR A 71 14.84 24.55 18.32
CA THR A 71 14.86 24.18 19.74
C THR A 71 15.41 22.75 19.91
N GLN A 72 14.93 21.78 19.14
CA GLN A 72 15.37 20.39 19.29
C GLN A 72 16.85 20.21 18.91
N LEU A 73 17.32 20.86 17.84
CA LEU A 73 18.72 20.79 17.42
C LEU A 73 19.66 21.51 18.41
N GLN A 74 19.23 22.61 19.05
CA GLN A 74 20.00 23.27 20.12
C GLN A 74 20.20 22.34 21.33
N HIS A 75 19.29 21.39 21.56
CA HIS A 75 19.37 20.45 22.68
C HIS A 75 20.24 19.21 22.42
N LEU A 76 20.73 19.00 21.19
CA LEU A 76 21.65 17.89 20.85
C LEU A 76 22.85 17.82 21.80
N LYS A 77 23.37 18.97 22.26
CA LYS A 77 24.50 19.06 23.19
C LYS A 77 24.27 18.40 24.56
N HIS A 78 23.02 18.07 24.90
CA HIS A 78 22.65 17.41 26.16
C HIS A 78 22.50 15.89 26.04
N ALA A 79 22.54 15.35 24.82
CA ALA A 79 22.61 13.91 24.59
C ALA A 79 23.97 13.36 25.03
N ASP A 80 24.00 12.10 25.47
CA ASP A 80 25.23 11.43 25.89
C ASP A 80 26.02 10.91 24.68
N SER A 81 25.31 10.56 23.61
CA SER A 81 25.90 10.23 22.31
C SER A 81 25.02 10.66 21.14
N ILE A 82 25.64 10.90 19.98
CA ILE A 82 24.98 11.36 18.76
C ILE A 82 25.54 10.57 17.57
N THR A 83 24.67 9.91 16.81
CA THR A 83 25.01 9.41 15.47
C THR A 83 24.86 10.55 14.46
N ILE A 84 25.81 10.69 13.54
CA ILE A 84 25.80 11.69 12.46
C ILE A 84 26.46 11.10 11.21
N ASP A 85 25.84 11.28 10.04
CA ASP A 85 26.34 10.69 8.80
C ASP A 85 26.84 11.75 7.81
N PRO A 86 28.17 11.93 7.70
CA PRO A 86 28.78 12.67 6.60
C PRO A 86 28.28 12.24 5.21
N HIS A 87 28.02 10.95 4.99
CA HIS A 87 27.52 10.44 3.70
C HIS A 87 26.02 10.64 3.45
N LYS A 88 25.30 11.28 4.38
CA LYS A 88 23.90 11.69 4.22
C LYS A 88 23.86 13.19 3.93
N SER A 89 23.39 14.00 4.88
CA SER A 89 23.28 15.46 4.75
C SER A 89 24.64 16.19 4.80
N GLY A 90 25.75 15.46 4.96
CA GLY A 90 27.10 16.00 4.87
C GLY A 90 27.68 16.07 3.46
N TYR A 91 27.00 15.56 2.42
CA TYR A 91 27.46 15.59 1.01
C TYR A 91 28.83 14.94 0.78
N ILE A 92 29.18 13.95 1.60
CA ILE A 92 30.42 13.17 1.44
C ILE A 92 30.07 11.81 0.84
N ASN A 93 30.97 11.22 0.06
CA ASN A 93 30.68 9.93 -0.57
C ASN A 93 30.67 8.80 0.47
N TYR A 94 29.86 7.77 0.19
CA TYR A 94 29.93 6.52 0.95
C TYR A 94 31.33 5.88 0.82
N PRO A 95 31.86 5.24 1.88
CA PRO A 95 31.33 5.19 3.25
C PRO A 95 31.88 6.31 4.14
N ALA A 96 31.01 7.01 4.89
CA ALA A 96 31.39 7.96 5.93
C ALA A 96 30.24 8.18 6.95
N GLY A 97 30.29 7.42 8.06
CA GLY A 97 29.43 7.61 9.24
C GLY A 97 30.20 8.14 10.45
N GLY A 98 29.50 8.53 11.51
CA GLY A 98 30.12 9.10 12.70
C GLY A 98 29.30 8.88 13.98
N LEU A 99 30.02 8.65 15.08
CA LEU A 99 29.46 8.58 16.44
C LEU A 99 30.24 9.55 17.34
N CYS A 100 29.52 10.49 17.94
CA CYS A 100 30.07 11.48 18.85
C CYS A 100 29.61 11.16 20.28
N TYR A 101 30.55 11.09 21.22
CA TYR A 101 30.23 11.03 22.65
C TYR A 101 30.35 12.42 23.26
N ARG A 102 29.36 12.81 24.07
CA ARG A 102 29.45 14.05 24.87
C ARG A 102 30.60 13.97 25.85
N ASP A 103 30.76 12.82 26.50
CA ASP A 103 31.93 12.49 27.30
C ASP A 103 32.72 11.38 26.60
N GLY A 104 33.89 11.76 26.07
CA GLY A 104 34.75 10.83 25.34
C GLY A 104 35.15 9.59 26.14
N ARG A 105 35.07 9.61 27.48
CA ARG A 105 35.38 8.44 28.32
C ARG A 105 34.41 7.29 28.11
N MET A 106 33.19 7.54 27.61
CA MET A 106 32.20 6.50 27.31
C MET A 106 32.73 5.45 26.31
N ARG A 107 33.66 5.82 25.42
CA ARG A 107 34.27 4.90 24.44
C ARG A 107 34.99 3.71 25.09
N TYR A 108 35.48 3.86 26.33
CA TYR A 108 36.19 2.79 27.03
C TYR A 108 35.27 1.65 27.48
N LEU A 109 33.95 1.89 27.56
CA LEU A 109 32.96 0.84 27.83
C LEU A 109 32.93 -0.23 26.73
N LEU A 110 33.46 0.08 25.54
CA LEU A 110 33.62 -0.86 24.43
C LEU A 110 34.93 -1.66 24.50
N THR A 111 35.77 -1.41 25.51
CA THR A 111 37.10 -2.01 25.65
C THR A 111 37.24 -2.72 26.99
N TRP A 112 38.17 -3.66 27.09
CA TRP A 112 38.58 -4.25 28.38
C TRP A 112 39.71 -3.46 29.07
N THR A 113 40.00 -2.25 28.58
CA THR A 113 41.07 -1.38 29.09
C THR A 113 40.51 -0.17 29.84
N SER A 114 41.08 0.15 31.00
CA SER A 114 40.74 1.35 31.78
C SER A 114 41.56 2.56 31.29
N PRO A 115 41.00 3.80 31.32
CA PRO A 115 41.74 5.02 30.96
C PRO A 115 42.99 5.31 31.80
N TYR A 116 43.26 4.55 32.86
CA TYR A 116 44.32 4.79 33.83
C TYR A 116 45.69 4.12 33.52
N VAL A 117 45.82 3.34 32.43
CA VAL A 117 47.03 2.51 32.18
C VAL A 117 47.94 3.05 31.06
N PHE A 118 47.92 4.36 30.80
CA PHE A 118 48.85 4.96 29.83
C PHE A 118 50.12 5.42 30.56
N HIS A 119 51.27 4.84 30.21
CA HIS A 119 52.58 5.36 30.63
C HIS A 119 52.99 6.50 29.68
N GLU A 120 53.92 7.38 30.07
CA GLU A 120 54.52 8.37 29.15
C GLU A 120 55.06 7.64 27.90
N GLY A 121 54.44 7.89 26.74
CA GLY A 121 54.71 7.20 25.47
C GLY A 121 53.52 6.42 24.88
N ASP A 122 52.52 6.06 25.68
CA ASP A 122 51.31 5.34 25.23
C ASP A 122 50.18 6.28 24.74
N GLU A 123 50.37 7.60 24.76
CA GLU A 123 49.34 8.63 24.46
C GLU A 123 48.74 8.54 23.04
N GLN A 124 49.29 7.72 22.15
CA GLN A 124 48.81 7.50 20.79
C GLN A 124 48.07 6.16 20.62
N GLY A 125 47.19 5.81 21.57
CA GLY A 125 46.29 4.66 21.38
C GLY A 125 45.55 4.75 20.04
N SER A 126 45.67 3.72 19.20
CA SER A 126 45.04 3.68 17.87
C SER A 126 43.54 3.95 17.97
N ILE A 127 43.03 5.00 17.30
CA ILE A 127 41.60 5.33 17.27
C ILE A 127 40.73 4.16 16.78
N GLY A 128 41.33 3.20 16.09
CA GLY A 128 40.68 1.99 15.57
C GLY A 128 40.12 1.04 16.64
N VAL A 129 40.56 1.12 17.90
CA VAL A 129 40.11 0.18 18.96
C VAL A 129 38.81 0.57 19.66
N TYR A 130 38.28 1.78 19.40
CA TYR A 130 37.14 2.34 20.13
C TYR A 130 35.81 2.23 19.39
N GLY A 131 35.55 1.10 18.72
CA GLY A 131 34.33 0.88 17.95
C GLY A 131 34.17 -0.56 17.49
N VAL A 132 33.14 -0.81 16.68
CA VAL A 132 32.83 -2.16 16.16
C VAL A 132 33.82 -2.60 15.08
N GLU A 133 34.29 -1.66 14.25
CA GLU A 133 35.18 -1.93 13.13
C GLU A 133 36.66 -1.97 13.55
N GLY A 134 37.44 -2.82 12.87
CA GLY A 134 38.91 -2.87 12.96
C GLY A 134 39.60 -1.95 11.95
N SER A 135 40.17 -2.52 10.87
CA SER A 135 40.75 -1.74 9.78
C SER A 135 39.69 -0.86 9.12
N LYS A 136 39.98 0.45 8.98
CA LYS A 136 39.05 1.44 8.41
C LYS A 136 39.80 2.46 7.53
N PRO A 137 39.18 2.99 6.47
CA PRO A 137 39.87 3.83 5.50
C PRO A 137 40.16 5.23 6.06
N GLY A 138 41.44 5.58 6.20
CA GLY A 138 41.83 6.97 6.52
C GLY A 138 41.34 7.99 5.47
N ALA A 139 41.11 7.55 4.23
CA ALA A 139 40.56 8.38 3.16
C ALA A 139 39.17 8.94 3.48
N SER A 140 38.29 8.18 4.15
CA SER A 140 36.97 8.69 4.56
C SER A 140 37.09 9.83 5.56
N ALA A 141 38.00 9.71 6.54
CA ALA A 141 38.26 10.77 7.52
C ALA A 141 38.83 12.03 6.84
N VAL A 142 39.76 11.88 5.88
CA VAL A 142 40.32 13.01 5.12
C VAL A 142 39.26 13.67 4.24
N ALA A 143 38.38 12.89 3.58
CA ALA A 143 37.30 13.43 2.77
C ALA A 143 36.31 14.25 3.61
N THR A 144 35.94 13.75 4.79
CA THR A 144 35.08 14.49 5.74
C THR A 144 35.77 15.75 6.25
N TRP A 145 37.05 15.67 6.65
CA TRP A 145 37.82 16.82 7.10
C TRP A 145 37.91 17.90 6.02
N LEU A 146 38.25 17.52 4.79
CA LEU A 146 38.37 18.47 3.67
C LEU A 146 37.04 19.19 3.40
N ALA A 147 35.91 18.46 3.44
CA ALA A 147 34.58 19.07 3.28
C ALA A 147 34.24 20.04 4.43
N HIS A 148 34.55 19.68 5.67
CA HIS A 148 34.35 20.53 6.84
C HIS A 148 35.16 21.82 6.77
N GLU A 149 36.43 21.75 6.38
CA GLU A 149 37.31 22.92 6.23
C GLU A 149 36.93 23.77 5.01
N SER A 150 36.49 23.15 3.92
CA SER A 150 36.14 23.87 2.68
C SER A 150 34.81 24.61 2.78
N LEU A 151 33.79 23.99 3.37
CA LEU A 151 32.46 24.57 3.50
C LEU A 151 32.31 25.33 4.81
N GLY A 152 32.81 24.78 5.91
CA GLY A 152 32.60 25.29 7.27
C GLY A 152 31.31 24.76 7.91
N LEU A 153 31.43 24.25 9.14
CA LEU A 153 30.29 23.78 9.97
C LEU A 153 29.57 24.96 10.66
N ASN A 154 29.06 25.91 9.86
CA ASN A 154 28.41 27.13 10.32
C ASN A 154 27.37 27.66 9.32
N GLN A 155 26.70 28.76 9.67
CA GLN A 155 25.64 29.37 8.85
C GLN A 155 26.07 29.81 7.45
N ASP A 156 27.32 30.24 7.26
CA ASP A 156 27.82 30.69 5.95
C ASP A 156 28.24 29.51 5.05
N GLY A 157 28.48 28.34 5.66
CA GLY A 157 28.92 27.10 5.02
C GLY A 157 27.80 26.07 4.82
N TYR A 158 27.88 24.95 5.54
CA TYR A 158 26.83 23.92 5.54
C TYR A 158 25.44 24.48 5.88
N GLY A 159 25.35 25.49 6.74
CA GLY A 159 24.07 26.10 7.08
C GLY A 159 23.42 26.80 5.88
N ARG A 160 24.22 27.42 5.02
CA ARG A 160 23.76 27.99 3.76
C ARG A 160 23.35 26.90 2.78
N LEU A 161 24.20 25.91 2.55
CA LEU A 161 23.93 24.78 1.65
C LEU A 161 22.60 24.09 2.00
N LEU A 162 22.43 23.74 3.27
CA LEU A 162 21.22 23.08 3.77
C LEU A 162 20.03 24.02 3.81
N GLY A 163 20.22 25.31 4.13
CA GLY A 163 19.14 26.30 4.07
C GLY A 163 18.59 26.51 2.66
N GLU A 164 19.45 26.50 1.64
CA GLU A 164 19.05 26.56 0.23
C GLU A 164 18.29 25.28 -0.18
N ALA A 165 18.75 24.11 0.26
CA ALA A 165 18.05 22.85 0.02
C ALA A 165 16.69 22.77 0.76
N ILE A 166 16.58 23.33 1.98
CA ILE A 166 15.31 23.45 2.71
C ILE A 166 14.33 24.30 1.90
N PHE A 167 14.79 25.45 1.38
CA PHE A 167 13.97 26.31 0.54
C PHE A 167 13.44 25.55 -0.70
N SER A 168 14.29 24.80 -1.39
CA SER A 168 13.89 23.93 -2.51
C SER A 168 12.84 22.90 -2.08
N CYS A 169 13.05 22.25 -0.94
CA CYS A 169 12.14 21.26 -0.38
C CYS A 169 10.75 21.86 -0.10
N THR A 170 10.71 23.06 0.47
CA THR A 170 9.46 23.76 0.80
C THR A 170 8.73 24.24 -0.45
N LYS A 171 9.42 24.71 -1.49
CA LYS A 171 8.77 25.01 -2.78
C LYS A 171 8.12 23.76 -3.39
N LEU A 172 8.80 22.61 -3.33
CA LEU A 172 8.20 21.33 -3.77
C LEU A 172 7.00 20.93 -2.91
N TYR A 173 7.08 21.10 -1.59
CA TYR A 173 5.94 20.88 -0.69
C TYR A 173 4.74 21.73 -1.11
N CYS A 174 4.94 23.00 -1.46
CA CYS A 174 3.87 23.88 -1.94
C CYS A 174 3.19 23.33 -3.20
N HIS A 175 3.94 22.72 -4.13
CA HIS A 175 3.38 22.06 -5.30
C HIS A 175 2.51 20.86 -4.91
N TRP A 176 2.98 19.99 -4.01
CA TRP A 176 2.21 18.83 -3.53
C TRP A 176 0.93 19.25 -2.79
N ALA A 177 1.04 20.23 -1.88
CA ALA A 177 -0.07 20.71 -1.05
C ALA A 177 -1.17 21.42 -1.85
N THR A 178 -0.84 21.94 -3.04
CA THR A 178 -1.76 22.74 -3.87
C THR A 178 -2.09 22.08 -5.20
N MET A 179 -1.64 20.84 -5.43
CA MET A 179 -1.80 20.17 -6.71
C MET A 179 -3.27 20.03 -7.10
N THR A 180 -4.15 19.64 -6.19
CA THR A 180 -5.57 19.44 -6.51
C THR A 180 -6.37 20.73 -6.26
N PRO A 181 -7.23 21.19 -7.20
CA PRO A 181 -7.53 20.65 -8.53
C PRO A 181 -6.55 21.13 -9.62
N ARG A 182 -6.63 20.52 -10.81
CA ARG A 182 -5.92 20.99 -12.01
C ARG A 182 -6.29 22.44 -12.35
N PRO A 183 -5.31 23.27 -12.78
CA PRO A 183 -5.59 24.60 -13.35
C PRO A 183 -6.51 24.52 -14.58
N LYS A 184 -7.38 25.54 -14.78
CA LYS A 184 -8.43 25.56 -15.82
C LYS A 184 -7.91 25.79 -17.25
N ASP A 185 -6.64 26.11 -17.42
CA ASP A 185 -6.01 26.68 -18.62
C ASP A 185 -5.16 25.68 -19.43
N LYS A 186 -5.22 24.38 -19.11
CA LYS A 186 -4.45 23.32 -19.82
C LYS A 186 -5.37 22.30 -20.52
N LEU A 187 -4.84 21.75 -21.62
CA LEU A 187 -5.42 20.91 -22.72
C LEU A 187 -6.45 19.84 -22.34
N GLU A 188 -7.05 19.17 -23.33
CA GLU A 188 -7.91 17.99 -23.09
C GLU A 188 -7.20 16.94 -22.22
N HIS A 189 -7.90 16.50 -21.17
CA HIS A 189 -7.44 15.43 -20.29
C HIS A 189 -8.51 14.34 -20.25
N THR A 190 -8.04 13.10 -20.16
CA THR A 190 -8.82 11.86 -20.02
C THR A 190 -9.56 11.74 -18.69
N VAL A 191 -9.12 12.45 -17.65
CA VAL A 191 -9.76 12.48 -16.32
C VAL A 191 -10.15 13.90 -15.89
N PRO A 192 -11.26 14.05 -15.11
CA PRO A 192 -11.68 15.33 -14.54
C PRO A 192 -10.58 16.04 -13.72
N ALA A 193 -10.67 17.37 -13.65
CA ALA A 193 -9.63 18.24 -13.08
C ALA A 193 -9.35 17.98 -11.58
N ASP A 194 -10.33 17.49 -10.84
CA ASP A 194 -10.29 17.23 -9.41
C ASP A 194 -10.25 15.73 -9.07
N SER A 195 -10.08 14.86 -10.08
CA SER A 195 -10.01 13.41 -9.88
C SER A 195 -8.75 12.95 -9.18
N LEU A 196 -7.60 13.61 -9.37
CA LEU A 196 -6.37 13.33 -8.63
C LEU A 196 -6.36 14.11 -7.32
N ILE A 197 -6.17 13.42 -6.20
CA ILE A 197 -5.99 14.01 -4.87
C ILE A 197 -4.55 13.77 -4.44
N VAL A 198 -3.84 14.83 -4.04
CA VAL A 198 -2.49 14.74 -3.48
C VAL A 198 -2.47 15.43 -2.12
N VAL A 199 -2.01 14.71 -1.09
CA VAL A 199 -1.96 15.23 0.28
C VAL A 199 -0.58 14.96 0.88
N PRO A 200 0.17 16.01 1.27
CA PRO A 200 1.39 15.83 2.03
C PRO A 200 1.10 15.43 3.47
N LEU A 201 1.97 14.60 4.07
CA LEU A 201 1.86 14.15 5.45
C LEU A 201 1.80 15.35 6.41
N ILE A 202 2.65 16.35 6.16
CA ILE A 202 2.66 17.58 6.94
C ILE A 202 1.50 18.47 6.53
N SER A 203 0.69 18.89 7.51
CA SER A 203 -0.48 19.74 7.27
C SER A 203 -0.10 21.19 7.03
N LEU A 204 -0.84 21.87 6.17
CA LEU A 204 -0.82 23.31 6.01
C LEU A 204 -1.15 24.02 7.34
N PRO A 205 -0.61 25.22 7.63
CA PRO A 205 -0.94 25.97 8.84
C PRO A 205 -2.46 26.16 9.05
N SER A 206 -3.22 26.40 7.98
CA SER A 206 -4.68 26.53 8.06
C SER A 206 -5.39 25.25 8.51
N GLU A 207 -4.83 24.07 8.24
CA GLU A 207 -5.39 22.78 8.68
C GLU A 207 -5.16 22.52 10.18
N ARG A 208 -4.21 23.22 10.80
CA ARG A 208 -3.87 23.07 12.23
C ARG A 208 -4.76 23.92 13.13
N ILE A 209 -5.58 24.80 12.54
CA ILE A 209 -6.44 25.75 13.25
C ILE A 209 -7.90 25.38 13.00
N SER A 210 -8.68 25.24 14.06
CA SER A 210 -10.12 24.98 13.94
C SER A 210 -10.80 26.11 13.17
N GLY A 211 -11.49 25.78 12.07
CA GLY A 211 -12.15 26.75 11.20
C GLY A 211 -11.22 27.49 10.23
N GLY A 212 -9.97 27.05 10.08
CA GLY A 212 -9.05 27.63 9.11
C GLY A 212 -9.51 27.41 7.65
N ASP A 213 -9.32 28.44 6.82
CA ASP A 213 -9.68 28.37 5.39
C ASP A 213 -8.52 27.76 4.58
N VAL A 214 -8.62 26.45 4.37
CA VAL A 214 -7.59 25.65 3.67
C VAL A 214 -7.50 26.01 2.19
N GLU A 215 -8.63 26.21 1.52
CA GLU A 215 -8.62 26.52 0.08
C GLU A 215 -8.13 27.95 -0.17
N ALA A 216 -8.47 28.94 0.68
CA ALA A 216 -7.88 30.27 0.57
C ALA A 216 -6.35 30.26 0.77
N GLN A 217 -5.83 29.43 1.68
CA GLN A 217 -4.38 29.29 1.85
C GLN A 217 -3.72 28.61 0.65
N LYS A 218 -4.33 27.55 0.08
CA LYS A 218 -3.84 26.93 -1.15
C LYS A 218 -3.84 27.91 -2.32
N ASP A 219 -4.90 28.69 -2.48
CA ASP A 219 -4.99 29.72 -3.51
C ASP A 219 -3.93 30.81 -3.36
N TYR A 220 -3.66 31.23 -2.13
CA TYR A 220 -2.57 32.16 -1.84
C TYR A 220 -1.21 31.56 -2.22
N ILE A 221 -0.94 30.29 -1.87
CA ILE A 221 0.31 29.61 -2.26
C ILE A 221 0.46 29.55 -3.78
N ARG A 222 -0.60 29.19 -4.52
CA ARG A 222 -0.58 29.14 -5.99
C ARG A 222 -0.22 30.48 -6.61
N LYS A 223 -0.84 31.57 -6.14
CA LYS A 223 -0.69 32.91 -6.72
C LYS A 223 0.59 33.61 -6.28
N GLU A 224 0.92 33.50 -5.00
CA GLU A 224 1.91 34.36 -4.35
C GLU A 224 3.23 33.65 -4.01
N ILE A 225 3.37 32.34 -4.31
CA ILE A 225 4.59 31.57 -4.03
C ILE A 225 5.09 30.82 -5.27
N LEU A 226 4.28 29.93 -5.86
CA LEU A 226 4.77 28.99 -6.88
C LEU A 226 5.29 29.65 -8.15
N GLY A 227 4.59 30.67 -8.65
CA GLY A 227 4.93 31.38 -9.89
C GLY A 227 5.96 32.51 -9.75
N ARG A 228 6.52 32.74 -8.56
CA ARG A 228 7.40 33.90 -8.30
C ARG A 228 8.87 33.51 -8.29
N ASP A 229 9.70 34.40 -8.83
CA ASP A 229 11.14 34.28 -8.72
C ASP A 229 11.58 34.40 -7.24
N ASN A 230 12.73 33.81 -6.93
CA ASN A 230 13.21 33.69 -5.56
C ASN A 230 13.46 35.02 -4.86
N LYS A 231 13.95 36.03 -5.59
CA LYS A 231 14.30 37.32 -5.00
C LYS A 231 13.02 38.05 -4.60
N THR A 232 12.05 38.11 -5.51
CA THR A 232 10.75 38.73 -5.26
C THR A 232 9.98 38.01 -4.15
N LEU A 233 10.08 36.68 -4.07
CA LEU A 233 9.49 35.89 -2.99
C LEU A 233 10.14 36.18 -1.62
N TYR A 234 11.48 36.31 -1.57
CA TYR A 234 12.21 36.61 -0.34
C TYR A 234 11.96 38.04 0.17
N GLU A 235 11.84 39.01 -0.73
CA GLU A 235 11.58 40.41 -0.40
C GLU A 235 10.13 40.64 0.09
N ASP A 236 9.19 39.77 -0.29
CA ASP A 236 7.82 39.78 0.21
C ASP A 236 7.73 39.16 1.60
N LYS A 237 7.70 40.03 2.63
CA LYS A 237 7.62 39.63 4.03
C LYS A 237 6.43 38.72 4.36
N LYS A 238 5.29 38.88 3.68
CA LYS A 238 4.08 38.09 3.96
C LYS A 238 4.24 36.69 3.37
N ALA A 239 4.62 36.60 2.11
CA ALA A 239 4.84 35.32 1.43
C ALA A 239 6.01 34.54 2.07
N TRP A 240 7.11 35.22 2.40
CA TRP A 240 8.26 34.63 3.07
C TRP A 240 7.93 34.09 4.46
N LYS A 241 7.16 34.85 5.25
CA LYS A 241 6.71 34.39 6.57
C LYS A 241 5.91 33.10 6.46
N LEU A 242 4.92 33.06 5.56
CA LEU A 242 4.14 31.85 5.32
C LEU A 242 5.05 30.71 4.87
N LEU A 243 5.95 30.93 3.92
CA LEU A 243 6.86 29.90 3.41
C LEU A 243 7.68 29.24 4.53
N CYS A 244 8.17 30.02 5.49
CA CYS A 244 8.90 29.50 6.66
C CYS A 244 8.05 28.64 7.61
N GLU A 245 6.72 28.68 7.49
CA GLU A 245 5.77 27.86 8.27
C GLU A 245 5.29 26.61 7.49
N LEU A 246 5.66 26.47 6.21
CA LEU A 246 5.28 25.37 5.33
C LEU A 246 6.33 24.25 5.32
N GLY A 247 5.88 23.02 5.05
CA GLY A 247 6.74 21.85 4.99
C GLY A 247 7.06 21.23 6.36
N GLY A 248 7.85 20.15 6.33
CA GLY A 248 8.29 19.42 7.53
C GLY A 248 9.53 20.03 8.18
N ASP A 249 10.08 19.31 9.17
CA ASP A 249 11.22 19.78 9.95
C ASP A 249 12.52 19.79 9.13
N LEU A 250 12.89 18.66 8.52
CA LEU A 250 14.19 18.50 7.84
C LEU A 250 14.07 17.81 6.47
N MET A 251 13.88 18.60 5.41
CA MET A 251 14.10 18.29 3.98
C MET A 251 13.61 16.92 3.42
N ILE A 252 12.53 16.37 3.98
CA ILE A 252 11.89 15.15 3.47
C ILE A 252 10.39 15.38 3.41
N ASN A 253 9.83 15.36 2.20
CA ASN A 253 8.39 15.53 1.98
C ASN A 253 7.77 14.16 1.70
N ALA A 254 7.13 13.56 2.71
CA ALA A 254 6.24 12.43 2.51
C ALA A 254 4.85 12.92 2.07
N PHE A 255 4.25 12.27 1.07
CA PHE A 255 2.90 12.55 0.58
C PHE A 255 2.26 11.29 0.00
N ALA A 256 0.95 11.29 -0.11
CA ALA A 256 0.20 10.19 -0.69
C ALA A 256 -0.84 10.74 -1.67
N THR A 257 -1.22 9.88 -2.62
CA THR A 257 -2.24 10.19 -3.61
C THR A 257 -3.48 9.32 -3.40
N ASN A 258 -4.63 9.87 -3.80
CA ASN A 258 -5.91 9.20 -3.86
C ASN A 258 -6.68 9.74 -5.07
N PHE A 259 -7.89 9.25 -5.32
CA PHE A 259 -8.66 9.63 -6.48
C PHE A 259 -10.16 9.74 -6.23
N LYS A 260 -10.88 10.36 -7.17
CA LYS A 260 -12.35 10.37 -7.21
C LYS A 260 -12.91 9.49 -8.31
N ILE A 261 -14.07 8.89 -8.06
CA ILE A 261 -14.90 8.17 -9.04
C ILE A 261 -16.21 8.97 -9.16
N GLY A 262 -16.37 9.71 -10.25
CA GLY A 262 -17.38 10.77 -10.31
C GLY A 262 -17.08 11.84 -9.25
N ASP A 263 -18.06 12.17 -8.40
CA ASP A 263 -17.90 13.16 -7.33
C ASP A 263 -17.40 12.55 -6.00
N GLU A 264 -17.37 11.21 -5.90
CA GLU A 264 -17.05 10.49 -4.67
C GLU A 264 -15.55 10.22 -4.56
N VAL A 265 -14.97 10.52 -3.40
CA VAL A 265 -13.58 10.17 -3.09
C VAL A 265 -13.47 8.67 -2.83
N ASN A 266 -12.47 8.02 -3.40
CA ASN A 266 -12.18 6.62 -3.10
C ASN A 266 -11.91 6.44 -1.58
N GLN A 267 -12.58 5.45 -0.99
CA GLN A 267 -12.49 5.11 0.43
C GLN A 267 -11.68 3.82 0.67
N ASP A 268 -11.27 3.11 -0.38
CA ASP A 268 -10.54 1.84 -0.30
C ASP A 268 -9.02 2.10 -0.30
N VAL A 269 -8.36 1.74 0.82
CA VAL A 269 -6.90 1.92 0.99
C VAL A 269 -6.10 1.08 0.00
N GLY A 270 -6.58 -0.12 -0.36
CA GLY A 270 -5.92 -0.99 -1.33
C GLY A 270 -5.83 -0.34 -2.72
N GLU A 271 -6.88 0.36 -3.14
CA GLU A 271 -6.89 1.07 -4.42
C GLU A 271 -6.08 2.38 -4.39
N ALA A 272 -6.03 3.06 -3.24
CA ALA A 272 -5.08 4.17 -3.05
C ALA A 272 -3.62 3.67 -3.10
N ASN A 273 -3.34 2.53 -2.48
CA ASN A 273 -2.01 1.90 -2.52
C ASN A 273 -1.63 1.47 -3.94
N TYR A 274 -2.58 0.93 -4.72
CA TYR A 274 -2.38 0.63 -6.13
C TYR A 274 -1.96 1.88 -6.93
N LEU A 275 -2.63 3.02 -6.72
CA LEU A 275 -2.25 4.29 -7.35
C LEU A 275 -0.83 4.74 -6.97
N ASN A 276 -0.52 4.78 -5.66
CA ASN A 276 0.79 5.20 -5.18
C ASN A 276 1.91 4.26 -5.68
N GLN A 277 1.65 2.94 -5.72
CA GLN A 277 2.61 1.96 -6.25
C GLN A 277 2.83 2.12 -7.76
N TRP A 278 1.78 2.39 -8.53
CA TRP A 278 1.91 2.67 -9.95
C TRP A 278 2.78 3.92 -10.20
N ILE A 279 2.49 5.02 -9.49
CA ILE A 279 3.27 6.26 -9.60
C ILE A 279 4.73 6.00 -9.24
N PHE A 280 4.98 5.30 -8.13
CA PHE A 280 6.32 4.92 -7.72
C PHE A 280 7.05 4.13 -8.81
N SER A 281 6.42 3.10 -9.40
CA SER A 281 7.03 2.28 -10.45
C SER A 281 7.42 3.08 -11.70
N LYS A 282 6.68 4.14 -12.03
CA LYS A 282 6.96 5.00 -13.18
C LYS A 282 7.93 6.14 -12.87
N LEU A 283 8.21 6.42 -11.60
CA LEU A 283 9.10 7.47 -11.13
C LEU A 283 10.24 6.90 -10.26
N SER A 284 10.63 5.65 -10.52
CA SER A 284 11.77 4.98 -9.90
C SER A 284 12.43 4.02 -10.89
N VAL A 285 13.55 3.42 -10.46
CA VAL A 285 14.27 2.36 -11.19
C VAL A 285 14.27 1.15 -10.26
N LEU A 286 13.51 0.12 -10.61
CA LEU A 286 13.28 -1.06 -9.75
C LEU A 286 13.98 -2.31 -10.31
N SER A 287 14.33 -2.28 -11.59
CA SER A 287 14.96 -3.40 -12.28
C SER A 287 15.94 -2.92 -13.35
N VAL A 288 16.76 -3.86 -13.87
CA VAL A 288 17.65 -3.61 -15.00
C VAL A 288 16.92 -3.37 -16.32
N LYS A 289 15.61 -3.67 -16.40
CA LYS A 289 14.77 -3.43 -17.57
C LYS A 289 14.28 -1.97 -17.64
N ASP A 290 14.36 -1.23 -16.53
CA ASP A 290 13.90 0.16 -16.47
C ASP A 290 14.85 1.12 -17.20
N VAL A 291 14.28 1.95 -18.07
CA VAL A 291 15.04 2.94 -18.85
C VAL A 291 15.10 4.27 -18.10
N VAL A 292 16.27 4.57 -17.51
CA VAL A 292 16.51 5.78 -16.68
C VAL A 292 16.09 7.08 -17.39
N LYS A 293 16.41 7.23 -18.68
CA LYS A 293 16.11 8.44 -19.48
C LYS A 293 14.61 8.71 -19.67
N GLU A 294 13.74 7.74 -19.39
CA GLU A 294 12.29 7.88 -19.50
C GLU A 294 11.62 8.28 -18.18
N ARG A 295 12.42 8.44 -17.11
CA ARG A 295 11.93 8.84 -15.78
C ARG A 295 12.10 10.36 -15.63
N PRO A 296 11.01 11.15 -15.62
CA PRO A 296 11.11 12.62 -15.56
C PRO A 296 11.53 13.14 -14.18
N LEU A 297 11.27 12.36 -13.13
CA LEU A 297 11.79 12.58 -11.79
C LEU A 297 11.95 11.24 -11.06
N PHE A 298 12.71 11.26 -9.96
CA PHE A 298 12.89 10.12 -9.07
C PHE A 298 12.23 10.39 -7.72
N LEU A 299 11.33 9.50 -7.32
CA LEU A 299 10.74 9.46 -6.00
C LEU A 299 11.16 8.18 -5.29
N THR A 300 11.19 8.25 -3.96
CA THR A 300 11.20 7.05 -3.12
C THR A 300 9.77 6.75 -2.66
N GLY A 301 9.54 5.56 -2.14
CA GLY A 301 8.25 5.19 -1.57
C GLY A 301 8.43 4.11 -0.51
N SER A 302 7.50 4.09 0.44
CA SER A 302 7.44 3.11 1.51
C SER A 302 5.98 3.00 1.98
N GLU A 303 5.76 2.44 3.15
CA GLU A 303 4.45 2.16 3.70
C GLU A 303 4.35 2.59 5.17
N PHE A 304 3.29 3.31 5.50
CA PHE A 304 2.94 3.64 6.87
C PHE A 304 2.08 2.52 7.45
N GLY A 305 2.65 1.75 8.37
CA GLY A 305 1.95 0.68 9.07
C GLY A 305 0.96 1.21 10.12
N GLU A 306 -0.20 0.56 10.27
CA GLU A 306 -1.22 0.97 11.25
C GLU A 306 -0.71 0.93 12.69
N GLU A 307 -0.01 -0.14 13.09
CA GLU A 307 0.57 -0.26 14.43
C GLU A 307 1.67 0.79 14.71
N PRO A 308 2.72 0.94 13.87
CA PRO A 308 3.79 1.89 14.18
C PRO A 308 3.38 3.36 14.10
N TYR A 309 2.44 3.73 13.21
CA TYR A 309 2.04 5.14 13.03
C TYR A 309 0.75 5.53 13.76
N GLY A 310 -0.14 4.58 14.07
CA GLY A 310 -1.37 4.79 14.82
C GLY A 310 -2.14 6.05 14.41
N LYS A 311 -2.38 6.94 15.37
CA LYS A 311 -3.14 8.19 15.18
C LYS A 311 -2.54 9.14 14.12
N CYS A 312 -1.24 9.09 13.88
CA CYS A 312 -0.61 9.86 12.81
C CYS A 312 -1.18 9.43 11.44
N LEU A 313 -1.20 8.12 11.21
CA LEU A 313 -1.74 7.55 9.98
C LEU A 313 -3.26 7.74 9.88
N GLU A 314 -4.01 7.56 10.97
CA GLU A 314 -5.46 7.84 10.97
C GLU A 314 -5.77 9.27 10.51
N THR A 315 -5.06 10.25 11.07
CA THR A 315 -5.20 11.67 10.70
C THR A 315 -4.85 11.89 9.24
N PHE A 316 -3.79 11.24 8.76
CA PHE A 316 -3.36 11.37 7.38
C PHE A 316 -4.37 10.75 6.39
N LYS A 317 -4.92 9.58 6.70
CA LYS A 317 -6.00 8.93 5.94
C LYS A 317 -7.25 9.81 5.87
N PHE A 318 -7.65 10.44 6.97
CA PHE A 318 -8.79 11.38 6.95
C PHE A 318 -8.56 12.56 6.00
N ARG A 319 -7.36 13.15 6.02
CA ARG A 319 -7.00 14.26 5.12
C ARG A 319 -6.97 13.82 3.66
N LEU A 320 -6.57 12.58 3.39
CA LEU A 320 -6.59 11.95 2.07
C LEU A 320 -8.00 11.51 1.62
N GLY A 321 -8.99 11.63 2.51
CA GLY A 321 -10.37 11.24 2.27
C GLY A 321 -10.61 9.74 2.33
N LEU A 322 -9.72 8.96 2.96
CA LEU A 322 -9.85 7.52 3.23
C LEU A 322 -10.53 7.30 4.58
N LYS A 323 -11.86 7.28 4.57
CA LYS A 323 -12.70 7.15 5.75
C LYS A 323 -13.84 6.15 5.53
N LYS A 324 -14.36 5.61 6.62
CA LYS A 324 -15.53 4.73 6.60
C LYS A 324 -16.48 5.12 7.70
N THR A 325 -17.76 5.12 7.39
CA THR A 325 -18.82 5.26 8.38
C THR A 325 -19.24 3.86 8.83
N ASP A 326 -19.18 3.58 10.13
CA ASP A 326 -19.68 2.32 10.70
C ASP A 326 -21.22 2.29 10.77
N LYS A 327 -21.78 1.15 11.21
CA LYS A 327 -23.24 0.95 11.25
C LYS A 327 -23.92 1.90 12.24
N GLU A 328 -23.17 2.37 13.23
CA GLU A 328 -23.60 3.31 14.26
C GLU A 328 -23.45 4.78 13.82
N GLY A 329 -22.92 5.04 12.62
CA GLY A 329 -22.77 6.38 12.07
C GLY A 329 -21.44 7.07 12.42
N ASN A 330 -20.51 6.39 13.09
CA ASN A 330 -19.21 6.97 13.44
C ASN A 330 -18.26 6.92 12.25
N VAL A 331 -17.55 8.02 12.01
CA VAL A 331 -16.54 8.13 10.95
C VAL A 331 -15.18 7.70 11.50
N LYS A 332 -14.59 6.67 10.89
CA LYS A 332 -13.26 6.11 11.21
C LYS A 332 -12.36 6.16 9.99
N ALA A 333 -11.04 6.12 10.19
CA ALA A 333 -10.10 5.99 9.10
C ALA A 333 -10.30 4.61 8.43
N SER A 334 -10.16 4.55 7.10
CA SER A 334 -10.21 3.25 6.41
C SER A 334 -9.04 2.35 6.86
N ARG A 335 -9.31 1.06 7.06
CA ARG A 335 -8.33 0.06 7.54
C ARG A 335 -7.21 -0.19 6.52
N GLY A 336 -6.03 -0.53 7.04
CA GLY A 336 -4.88 -1.11 6.36
C GLY A 336 -3.74 -0.13 6.12
N ASP A 337 -2.54 -0.66 5.94
CA ASP A 337 -1.34 0.15 5.77
C ASP A 337 -1.41 1.04 4.52
N LEU A 338 -0.79 2.22 4.57
CA LEU A 338 -0.86 3.21 3.48
C LEU A 338 0.50 3.40 2.82
N ARG A 339 0.57 3.10 1.52
CA ARG A 339 1.72 3.44 0.69
C ARG A 339 1.80 4.94 0.48
N PHE A 340 3.00 5.48 0.60
CA PHE A 340 3.28 6.87 0.36
C PHE A 340 4.49 7.03 -0.56
N LEU A 341 4.58 8.21 -1.15
CA LEU A 341 5.69 8.67 -1.95
C LEU A 341 6.47 9.70 -1.15
N SER A 342 7.77 9.77 -1.37
CA SER A 342 8.63 10.74 -0.71
C SER A 342 9.60 11.37 -1.69
N ASN A 343 9.83 12.67 -1.53
CA ASN A 343 10.98 13.35 -2.12
C ASN A 343 11.92 13.82 -1.02
N VAL A 344 13.17 13.38 -1.10
CA VAL A 344 14.28 13.89 -0.29
C VAL A 344 15.00 14.94 -1.14
N THR A 345 14.98 16.20 -0.69
CA THR A 345 15.53 17.32 -1.49
C THR A 345 16.88 17.74 -0.95
N MET A 346 17.94 17.12 -1.47
CA MET A 346 19.33 17.51 -1.16
C MET A 346 19.93 18.48 -2.18
N SER A 347 19.27 18.71 -3.30
CA SER A 347 19.84 19.57 -4.34
C SER A 347 19.65 21.04 -3.97
N PRO A 348 20.73 21.84 -3.84
CA PRO A 348 20.61 23.31 -3.70
C PRO A 348 20.30 24.00 -5.05
N TRP A 349 20.25 23.22 -6.14
CA TRP A 349 19.81 23.59 -7.49
C TRP A 349 18.54 22.77 -7.83
N PRO A 350 17.72 23.05 -8.84
CA PRO A 350 17.22 24.30 -9.41
C PRO A 350 15.92 24.71 -8.71
N THR A 351 15.86 25.95 -8.23
CA THR A 351 14.64 26.54 -7.66
C THR A 351 13.90 27.47 -8.62
N SER A 352 14.34 27.52 -9.89
CA SER A 352 13.64 28.36 -10.87
C SER A 352 12.18 27.88 -10.95
N PRO A 353 11.21 28.80 -10.93
CA PRO A 353 9.80 28.44 -11.01
C PRO A 353 9.49 27.50 -12.17
N ASP A 354 10.12 27.74 -13.32
CA ASP A 354 9.91 26.96 -14.54
C ASP A 354 10.39 25.51 -14.40
N PHE A 355 11.54 25.28 -13.77
CA PHE A 355 12.07 23.93 -13.60
C PHE A 355 11.20 23.09 -12.65
N LEU A 356 10.89 23.64 -11.47
CA LEU A 356 10.07 22.93 -10.48
C LEU A 356 8.65 22.68 -11.01
N SER A 357 8.06 23.66 -11.70
CA SER A 357 6.74 23.50 -12.32
C SER A 357 6.75 22.43 -13.40
N THR A 358 7.75 22.40 -14.27
CA THR A 358 7.88 21.37 -15.32
C THR A 358 7.97 19.96 -14.70
N MET A 359 8.82 19.78 -13.70
CA MET A 359 8.99 18.49 -13.01
C MET A 359 7.68 18.02 -12.35
N VAL A 360 6.96 18.93 -11.69
CA VAL A 360 5.68 18.64 -11.03
C VAL A 360 4.57 18.36 -12.04
N GLU A 361 4.61 18.99 -13.22
CA GLU A 361 3.69 18.68 -14.32
C GLU A 361 3.90 17.27 -14.86
N ASP A 362 5.15 16.82 -14.97
CA ASP A 362 5.44 15.44 -15.38
C ASP A 362 5.01 14.42 -14.33
N PHE A 363 5.18 14.72 -13.04
CA PHE A 363 4.55 13.93 -11.97
C PHE A 363 3.03 13.82 -12.17
N ARG A 364 2.35 14.95 -12.41
CA ARG A 364 0.89 14.96 -12.58
C ARG A 364 0.47 14.08 -13.76
N LYS A 365 1.15 14.14 -14.91
CA LYS A 365 0.82 13.30 -16.07
C LYS A 365 0.89 11.81 -15.74
N VAL A 366 1.91 11.40 -14.98
CA VAL A 366 2.05 10.01 -14.51
C VAL A 366 0.93 9.64 -13.53
N ALA A 367 0.63 10.52 -12.59
CA ALA A 367 -0.42 10.31 -11.60
C ALA A 367 -1.82 10.25 -12.23
N GLU A 368 -2.15 11.12 -13.18
CA GLU A 368 -3.42 11.13 -13.90
C GLU A 368 -3.61 9.85 -14.74
N ARG A 369 -2.55 9.33 -15.39
CA ARG A 369 -2.59 7.99 -16.00
C ARG A 369 -2.83 6.89 -14.97
N GLY A 370 -2.26 7.02 -13.78
CA GLY A 370 -2.58 6.12 -12.66
C GLY A 370 -4.04 6.18 -12.25
N VAL A 371 -4.64 7.38 -12.25
CA VAL A 371 -6.07 7.57 -11.97
C VAL A 371 -6.92 6.89 -13.04
N GLU A 372 -6.59 6.99 -14.32
CA GLU A 372 -7.30 6.26 -15.39
C GLU A 372 -7.34 4.75 -15.11
N ARG A 373 -6.20 4.17 -14.74
CA ARG A 373 -6.12 2.75 -14.35
C ARG A 373 -7.01 2.44 -13.17
N CYS A 374 -7.05 3.30 -12.16
CA CYS A 374 -7.94 3.16 -11.01
C CYS A 374 -9.42 3.25 -11.40
N LEU A 375 -9.77 4.11 -12.37
CA LEU A 375 -11.14 4.23 -12.89
C LEU A 375 -11.56 2.96 -13.65
N ILE A 376 -10.68 2.36 -14.46
CA ILE A 376 -10.93 1.07 -15.13
C ILE A 376 -11.24 -0.02 -14.08
N ARG A 377 -10.45 -0.07 -13.01
CA ARG A 377 -10.61 -1.05 -11.93
C ARG A 377 -11.87 -0.86 -11.11
N ASN A 378 -12.30 0.38 -10.86
CA ASN A 378 -13.29 0.68 -9.82
C ASN A 378 -14.64 1.24 -10.33
N THR A 379 -14.76 1.59 -11.60
CA THR A 379 -16.03 2.09 -12.14
C THR A 379 -17.02 0.94 -12.34
N ARG A 380 -18.13 0.97 -11.60
CA ARG A 380 -19.19 -0.05 -11.70
C ARG A 380 -20.10 0.16 -12.90
N THR A 381 -20.03 -0.75 -13.86
CA THR A 381 -20.80 -0.72 -15.11
C THR A 381 -21.59 -2.01 -15.31
N PRO A 382 -22.68 -1.99 -16.08
CA PRO A 382 -23.35 -3.22 -16.48
C PRO A 382 -22.42 -4.15 -17.28
N ASP A 383 -22.36 -5.44 -16.91
CA ASP A 383 -21.50 -6.43 -17.58
C ASP A 383 -22.11 -7.85 -17.61
N PHE A 384 -21.40 -8.77 -18.24
CA PHE A 384 -21.68 -10.20 -18.19
C PHE A 384 -21.01 -10.84 -16.97
N HIS A 385 -21.82 -11.51 -16.16
CA HIS A 385 -21.42 -12.23 -14.94
C HIS A 385 -21.53 -13.73 -15.21
N GLY A 386 -20.38 -14.39 -15.20
CA GLY A 386 -20.30 -15.83 -15.33
C GLY A 386 -20.38 -16.54 -13.99
N PHE A 387 -20.95 -17.74 -13.98
CA PHE A 387 -20.98 -18.62 -12.83
C PHE A 387 -20.60 -20.05 -13.23
N VAL A 388 -19.78 -20.71 -12.42
CA VAL A 388 -19.46 -22.14 -12.56
C VAL A 388 -20.61 -22.95 -11.97
N VAL A 389 -21.07 -23.96 -12.71
CA VAL A 389 -22.21 -24.80 -12.35
C VAL A 389 -21.76 -26.02 -11.55
N GLN A 390 -22.43 -26.30 -10.43
CA GLN A 390 -22.15 -27.44 -9.54
C GLN A 390 -23.42 -28.21 -9.18
N GLY A 391 -23.31 -29.54 -9.10
CA GLY A 391 -24.41 -30.44 -8.72
C GLY A 391 -25.18 -31.01 -9.91
N LEU A 392 -25.96 -32.07 -9.66
CA LEU A 392 -26.74 -32.78 -10.70
C LEU A 392 -28.23 -32.89 -10.37
N LYS A 393 -28.63 -32.79 -9.10
CA LYS A 393 -30.04 -32.79 -8.68
C LYS A 393 -30.52 -31.38 -8.37
N LYS A 394 -29.81 -30.69 -7.47
CA LYS A 394 -30.01 -29.28 -7.17
C LYS A 394 -28.74 -28.56 -7.60
N VAL A 395 -28.91 -27.51 -8.39
CA VAL A 395 -27.79 -26.83 -9.03
C VAL A 395 -27.40 -25.57 -8.25
N TYR A 396 -26.10 -25.41 -8.09
CA TYR A 396 -25.46 -24.27 -7.45
C TYR A 396 -24.54 -23.57 -8.45
N TYR A 397 -24.33 -22.28 -8.25
CA TYR A 397 -23.62 -21.42 -9.18
C TYR A 397 -22.63 -20.54 -8.41
N THR A 398 -21.33 -20.75 -8.63
CA THR A 398 -20.27 -19.94 -8.02
C THR A 398 -19.84 -18.86 -8.99
N HIS A 399 -19.94 -17.60 -8.57
CA HIS A 399 -19.59 -16.45 -9.40
C HIS A 399 -18.10 -16.46 -9.73
N ILE A 400 -17.75 -16.17 -10.99
CA ILE A 400 -16.35 -16.03 -11.42
C ILE A 400 -15.85 -14.67 -10.96
N ALA A 401 -15.17 -14.67 -9.81
CA ALA A 401 -14.83 -13.46 -9.08
C ALA A 401 -13.44 -12.90 -9.46
N MET A 402 -13.24 -11.60 -9.27
CA MET A 402 -11.94 -10.95 -9.47
C MET A 402 -11.66 -9.92 -8.39
N PHE A 403 -10.49 -9.98 -7.75
CA PHE A 403 -10.10 -9.01 -6.71
C PHE A 403 -9.92 -7.59 -7.26
N ASN A 404 -9.50 -7.48 -8.52
CA ASN A 404 -8.99 -6.23 -9.07
C ASN A 404 -10.00 -5.45 -9.93
N MET A 405 -11.22 -5.95 -10.09
CA MET A 405 -12.26 -5.32 -10.91
C MET A 405 -13.57 -5.20 -10.14
N ALA A 406 -14.04 -3.99 -9.87
CA ALA A 406 -15.19 -3.73 -9.01
C ALA A 406 -16.49 -4.39 -9.47
N ASN A 407 -16.67 -4.62 -10.77
CA ASN A 407 -17.80 -5.37 -11.31
C ASN A 407 -17.85 -6.82 -10.79
N TYR A 408 -16.69 -7.42 -10.49
CA TYR A 408 -16.51 -8.82 -10.13
C TYR A 408 -15.95 -9.03 -8.72
N ARG A 409 -15.73 -7.95 -7.94
CA ARG A 409 -15.07 -7.95 -6.62
C ARG A 409 -15.99 -8.45 -5.50
N LYS A 410 -16.55 -9.64 -5.69
CA LYS A 410 -17.53 -10.27 -4.81
C LYS A 410 -17.50 -11.79 -4.96
N GLN A 411 -17.37 -12.49 -3.84
CA GLN A 411 -17.52 -13.95 -3.79
C GLN A 411 -19.01 -14.25 -3.55
N LEU A 412 -19.62 -14.95 -4.49
CA LEU A 412 -21.06 -15.16 -4.52
C LEU A 412 -21.38 -16.59 -4.93
N ILE A 413 -22.24 -17.25 -4.16
CA ILE A 413 -22.75 -18.58 -4.45
C ILE A 413 -24.27 -18.53 -4.38
N ILE A 414 -24.94 -18.94 -5.45
CA ILE A 414 -26.41 -19.01 -5.50
C ILE A 414 -26.87 -20.44 -5.79
N ALA A 415 -28.01 -20.82 -5.23
CA ALA A 415 -28.75 -22.03 -5.60
C ALA A 415 -29.95 -21.61 -6.46
N ALA A 416 -30.17 -22.26 -7.60
CA ALA A 416 -31.31 -21.98 -8.46
C ALA A 416 -31.70 -23.18 -9.33
N ASP A 417 -32.94 -23.20 -9.82
CA ASP A 417 -33.44 -24.24 -10.70
C ASP A 417 -33.26 -23.86 -12.16
N LEU A 418 -32.75 -24.82 -12.94
CA LEU A 418 -32.83 -24.79 -14.40
C LEU A 418 -34.21 -25.26 -14.86
N PRO A 419 -34.76 -24.74 -15.95
CA PRO A 419 -35.95 -25.34 -16.56
C PRO A 419 -35.69 -26.79 -16.94
N ALA A 420 -36.71 -27.65 -16.88
CA ALA A 420 -36.54 -29.10 -16.98
C ALA A 420 -35.79 -29.57 -18.25
N ASN A 421 -36.05 -28.94 -19.40
CA ASN A 421 -35.36 -29.23 -20.64
C ASN A 421 -33.87 -28.85 -20.60
N VAL A 422 -33.55 -27.72 -19.96
CA VAL A 422 -32.17 -27.23 -19.80
C VAL A 422 -31.41 -28.11 -18.81
N HIS A 423 -32.06 -28.48 -17.70
CA HIS A 423 -31.50 -29.39 -16.71
C HIS A 423 -31.16 -30.77 -17.31
N ALA A 424 -32.04 -31.31 -18.15
CA ALA A 424 -31.80 -32.57 -18.86
C ALA A 424 -30.58 -32.47 -19.79
N ARG A 425 -30.48 -31.39 -20.58
CA ARG A 425 -29.32 -31.14 -21.45
C ARG A 425 -28.01 -30.95 -20.67
N TYR A 426 -28.07 -30.20 -19.57
CA TYR A 426 -26.93 -30.03 -18.66
C TYR A 426 -26.45 -31.37 -18.12
N THR A 427 -27.37 -32.21 -17.62
CA THR A 427 -27.04 -33.53 -17.06
C THR A 427 -26.47 -34.47 -18.12
N GLU A 428 -27.05 -34.46 -19.33
CA GLU A 428 -26.54 -35.24 -20.47
C GLU A 428 -25.12 -34.80 -20.85
N GLU A 429 -24.86 -33.49 -20.89
CA GLU A 429 -23.54 -32.95 -21.21
C GLU A 429 -22.49 -33.32 -20.15
N ARG A 430 -22.84 -33.22 -18.86
CA ARG A 430 -22.00 -33.65 -17.73
C ARG A 430 -21.69 -35.15 -17.80
N GLY A 431 -22.66 -35.96 -18.21
CA GLY A 431 -22.46 -37.40 -18.42
C GLY A 431 -21.54 -37.74 -19.60
N LYS A 432 -21.62 -36.98 -20.69
CA LYS A 432 -20.73 -37.13 -21.86
C LYS A 432 -19.29 -36.70 -21.59
N ASN A 433 -19.08 -35.75 -20.67
CA ASN A 433 -17.79 -35.14 -20.40
C ASN A 433 -17.48 -35.14 -18.89
N PRO A 434 -17.22 -36.31 -18.29
CA PRO A 434 -16.85 -36.40 -16.88
C PRO A 434 -15.60 -35.55 -16.59
N GLY A 435 -15.59 -34.92 -15.41
CA GLY A 435 -14.53 -34.02 -14.96
C GLY A 435 -14.49 -32.63 -15.61
N LYS A 436 -15.35 -32.32 -16.60
CA LYS A 436 -15.42 -30.99 -17.23
C LYS A 436 -16.53 -30.14 -16.63
N PHE A 437 -16.21 -28.90 -16.25
CA PHE A 437 -17.19 -27.97 -15.69
C PHE A 437 -18.00 -27.26 -16.79
N CYS A 438 -19.19 -26.80 -16.43
CA CYS A 438 -20.02 -25.94 -17.26
C CYS A 438 -20.12 -24.56 -16.60
N THR A 439 -20.43 -23.53 -17.39
CA THR A 439 -20.72 -22.19 -16.86
C THR A 439 -22.06 -21.69 -17.34
N ILE A 440 -22.72 -20.84 -16.56
CA ILE A 440 -23.81 -19.99 -17.04
C ILE A 440 -23.40 -18.52 -17.03
N ALA A 441 -24.01 -17.71 -17.89
CA ALA A 441 -23.86 -16.26 -17.85
C ALA A 441 -25.15 -15.55 -18.24
N ASN A 442 -25.41 -14.37 -17.67
CA ASN A 442 -26.51 -13.50 -18.13
C ASN A 442 -26.27 -13.08 -19.58
N MET A 443 -27.35 -12.99 -20.36
CA MET A 443 -27.29 -12.62 -21.79
C MET A 443 -27.40 -11.11 -22.04
N GLU A 444 -27.83 -10.35 -21.04
CA GLU A 444 -27.88 -8.88 -21.09
C GLU A 444 -26.98 -8.31 -20.00
N LYS A 445 -26.16 -7.31 -20.36
CA LYS A 445 -25.26 -6.65 -19.40
C LYS A 445 -26.05 -6.05 -18.24
N LYS A 446 -25.65 -6.40 -17.01
CA LYS A 446 -26.24 -5.88 -15.76
C LYS A 446 -25.15 -5.64 -14.72
N ARG A 447 -25.39 -4.71 -13.80
CA ARG A 447 -24.54 -4.65 -12.58
C ARG A 447 -24.84 -5.88 -11.74
N LEU A 448 -23.85 -6.39 -11.02
CA LEU A 448 -24.01 -7.63 -10.26
C LEU A 448 -25.11 -7.48 -9.19
N GLU A 449 -25.16 -6.33 -8.51
CA GLU A 449 -26.20 -6.00 -7.54
C GLU A 449 -27.61 -6.01 -8.15
N ASP A 450 -27.78 -5.45 -9.35
CA ASP A 450 -29.06 -5.41 -10.06
C ASP A 450 -29.46 -6.79 -10.58
N LEU A 451 -28.48 -7.59 -11.03
CA LEU A 451 -28.70 -8.97 -11.47
C LEU A 451 -29.22 -9.81 -10.30
N ILE A 452 -28.58 -9.73 -9.13
CA ILE A 452 -28.97 -10.49 -7.95
C ILE A 452 -30.31 -10.03 -7.39
N ALA A 453 -30.54 -8.72 -7.28
CA ALA A 453 -31.84 -8.19 -6.86
C ALA A 453 -32.96 -8.65 -7.81
N GLY A 454 -32.70 -8.65 -9.12
CA GLY A 454 -33.66 -9.13 -10.12
C GLY A 454 -33.90 -10.65 -10.09
N LEU A 455 -32.88 -11.45 -9.75
CA LEU A 455 -33.02 -12.90 -9.61
C LEU A 455 -33.80 -13.32 -8.36
N LEU A 456 -33.71 -12.53 -7.28
CA LEU A 456 -34.42 -12.81 -6.02
C LEU A 456 -35.92 -12.44 -6.07
N ASN A 457 -36.35 -11.67 -7.07
CA ASN A 457 -37.75 -11.34 -7.30
C ASN A 457 -38.32 -12.22 -8.43
N PRO A 458 -39.34 -13.07 -8.17
CA PRO A 458 -39.93 -13.97 -9.17
C PRO A 458 -40.42 -13.28 -10.46
N ASP A 459 -40.98 -12.07 -10.35
CA ASP A 459 -41.56 -11.34 -11.48
C ASP A 459 -40.49 -10.84 -12.46
N THR A 460 -39.29 -10.56 -11.95
CA THR A 460 -38.14 -10.12 -12.75
C THR A 460 -37.24 -11.27 -13.14
N ALA A 461 -37.11 -12.31 -12.31
CA ALA A 461 -36.26 -13.47 -12.57
C ALA A 461 -36.63 -14.16 -13.88
N SER A 462 -37.92 -14.30 -14.18
CA SER A 462 -38.43 -14.88 -15.44
C SER A 462 -37.98 -14.14 -16.72
N LYS A 463 -37.61 -12.86 -16.58
CA LYS A 463 -37.15 -12.00 -17.68
C LYS A 463 -35.63 -11.99 -17.83
N LEU A 464 -34.89 -12.45 -16.82
CA LEU A 464 -33.43 -12.53 -16.86
C LEU A 464 -33.01 -13.77 -17.62
N LYS A 465 -32.42 -13.57 -18.80
CA LYS A 465 -32.02 -14.65 -19.70
C LYS A 465 -30.58 -15.06 -19.50
N PHE A 466 -30.34 -16.35 -19.55
CA PHE A 466 -29.03 -16.98 -19.39
C PHE A 466 -28.69 -17.87 -20.56
N ARG A 467 -27.38 -18.09 -20.72
CA ARG A 467 -26.79 -19.11 -21.58
C ARG A 467 -26.00 -20.10 -20.73
N LEU A 468 -25.93 -21.35 -21.18
CA LEU A 468 -25.18 -22.46 -20.58
C LEU A 468 -24.10 -22.91 -21.56
N ASP A 469 -22.85 -22.96 -21.12
CA ASP A 469 -21.67 -23.22 -21.94
C ASP A 469 -20.81 -24.36 -21.37
N LYS A 470 -20.05 -25.00 -22.26
CA LYS A 470 -19.04 -26.01 -21.92
C LYS A 470 -17.75 -25.29 -21.53
N GLY A 471 -17.46 -25.20 -20.24
CA GLY A 471 -16.42 -24.30 -19.74
C GLY A 471 -16.66 -22.85 -20.19
N PHE A 472 -15.58 -22.08 -20.36
CA PHE A 472 -15.67 -20.69 -20.82
C PHE A 472 -15.84 -20.59 -22.34
N PRO A 473 -16.77 -19.74 -22.84
CA PRO A 473 -16.83 -19.42 -24.25
C PRO A 473 -15.63 -18.56 -24.66
N ALA A 474 -14.65 -19.15 -25.36
CA ALA A 474 -13.41 -18.47 -25.76
C ALA A 474 -13.43 -18.03 -27.24
N GLY A 475 -13.62 -16.72 -27.48
CA GLY A 475 -13.41 -16.07 -28.77
C GLY A 475 -14.45 -16.35 -29.87
N GLU A 476 -14.18 -15.89 -31.09
CA GLU A 476 -15.08 -15.99 -32.25
C GLU A 476 -15.38 -17.44 -32.70
N ASN A 477 -14.55 -18.39 -32.30
CA ASN A 477 -14.69 -19.82 -32.61
C ASN A 477 -15.22 -20.66 -31.43
N ALA A 478 -15.81 -20.03 -30.40
CA ALA A 478 -16.35 -20.74 -29.26
C ALA A 478 -17.43 -21.75 -29.71
N PRO A 479 -17.45 -22.97 -29.13
CA PRO A 479 -18.54 -23.91 -29.36
C PRO A 479 -19.90 -23.26 -29.08
N PRO A 480 -20.98 -23.65 -29.79
CA PRO A 480 -22.30 -23.15 -29.47
C PRO A 480 -22.65 -23.50 -28.02
N PRO A 481 -23.44 -22.64 -27.33
CA PRO A 481 -23.89 -22.93 -25.99
C PRO A 481 -24.69 -24.25 -25.99
N VAL A 482 -24.59 -24.99 -24.88
CA VAL A 482 -25.41 -26.19 -24.64
C VAL A 482 -26.89 -25.82 -24.68
N GLU A 483 -27.24 -24.66 -24.13
CA GLU A 483 -28.56 -24.08 -24.19
C GLU A 483 -28.51 -22.56 -23.97
N LYS A 484 -29.49 -21.81 -24.47
CA LYS A 484 -29.59 -20.36 -24.25
C LYS A 484 -31.04 -19.90 -24.13
N ASP A 485 -31.22 -18.63 -23.73
CA ASP A 485 -32.53 -17.97 -23.61
C ASP A 485 -33.46 -18.61 -22.57
N PHE A 486 -32.88 -19.13 -21.49
CA PHE A 486 -33.62 -19.65 -20.35
C PHE A 486 -33.55 -18.72 -19.15
N ALA A 487 -34.53 -18.82 -18.25
CA ALA A 487 -34.55 -18.09 -16.99
C ALA A 487 -34.33 -19.06 -15.81
N LEU A 488 -33.66 -18.58 -14.77
CA LEU A 488 -33.53 -19.30 -13.51
C LEU A 488 -34.79 -19.08 -12.66
N SER A 489 -35.12 -20.06 -11.82
CA SER A 489 -36.19 -19.94 -10.83
C SER A 489 -35.74 -20.41 -9.44
N ASN A 490 -36.52 -20.09 -8.42
CA ASN A 490 -36.25 -20.46 -7.01
C ASN A 490 -34.84 -20.09 -6.55
N VAL A 491 -34.38 -18.90 -6.94
CA VAL A 491 -33.03 -18.42 -6.65
C VAL A 491 -32.89 -18.11 -5.17
N ARG A 492 -31.79 -18.54 -4.57
CA ARG A 492 -31.42 -18.24 -3.20
C ARG A 492 -29.92 -18.01 -3.11
N VAL A 493 -29.52 -17.01 -2.34
CA VAL A 493 -28.11 -16.74 -2.01
C VAL A 493 -27.65 -17.70 -0.90
N VAL A 494 -26.48 -18.31 -1.12
CA VAL A 494 -25.78 -19.18 -0.14
C VAL A 494 -24.61 -18.41 0.48
N VAL A 495 -23.78 -17.79 -0.36
CA VAL A 495 -22.66 -16.94 0.07
C VAL A 495 -22.75 -15.62 -0.67
N ASP A 496 -22.54 -14.51 0.05
CA ASP A 496 -22.49 -13.15 -0.48
C ASP A 496 -21.46 -12.37 0.34
N GLU A 497 -20.22 -12.36 -0.14
CA GLU A 497 -19.08 -11.81 0.57
C GLU A 497 -18.35 -10.79 -0.30
N SER A 498 -18.03 -9.64 0.29
CA SER A 498 -17.22 -8.62 -0.36
C SER A 498 -15.77 -9.07 -0.46
N MET A 499 -15.14 -8.83 -1.61
CA MET A 499 -13.70 -9.00 -1.80
C MET A 499 -12.96 -7.65 -1.88
N ALA A 500 -13.62 -6.55 -1.49
CA ALA A 500 -12.94 -5.27 -1.31
C ALA A 500 -11.87 -5.38 -0.24
N PHE A 501 -10.80 -4.58 -0.33
CA PHE A 501 -9.64 -4.67 0.55
C PHE A 501 -10.03 -4.65 2.03
N ALA A 502 -10.97 -3.78 2.41
CA ALA A 502 -11.45 -3.65 3.78
C ALA A 502 -12.17 -4.90 4.33
N ALA A 503 -12.58 -5.85 3.48
CA ALA A 503 -13.22 -7.11 3.83
C ALA A 503 -12.26 -8.31 3.79
N LEU A 504 -11.01 -8.10 3.36
CA LEU A 504 -9.95 -9.11 3.34
C LEU A 504 -9.19 -9.14 4.67
N ASP A 505 -8.54 -10.25 4.95
CA ASP A 505 -7.66 -10.47 6.08
C ASP A 505 -6.26 -9.88 5.84
N ASP A 506 -5.55 -9.63 6.95
CA ASP A 506 -4.15 -9.18 6.91
C ASP A 506 -3.21 -10.32 6.50
N ASP A 507 -3.53 -11.55 6.91
CA ASP A 507 -2.75 -12.75 6.62
C ASP A 507 -3.59 -13.82 5.94
N TYR A 508 -2.93 -14.71 5.19
CA TYR A 508 -3.56 -15.94 4.72
C TYR A 508 -3.86 -16.87 5.91
N PRO A 509 -4.95 -17.64 5.85
CA PRO A 509 -5.21 -18.64 6.87
C PRO A 509 -4.11 -19.73 6.82
N SER A 510 -3.74 -20.25 7.98
CA SER A 510 -2.70 -21.30 8.08
C SER A 510 -3.10 -22.58 7.35
N LYS A 511 -4.40 -22.89 7.33
CA LYS A 511 -5.03 -24.02 6.67
C LYS A 511 -6.14 -23.53 5.73
N MET A 512 -6.32 -24.19 4.60
CA MET A 512 -7.18 -23.73 3.51
C MET A 512 -8.67 -23.94 3.86
N PRO A 513 -9.49 -22.87 3.95
CA PRO A 513 -10.91 -22.95 4.22
C PRO A 513 -11.74 -22.99 2.94
N PHE A 514 -12.84 -23.73 2.97
CA PHE A 514 -13.83 -23.83 1.89
C PHE A 514 -15.23 -23.60 2.45
N TYR A 515 -16.11 -22.96 1.68
CA TYR A 515 -17.54 -23.06 1.89
C TYR A 515 -17.99 -24.47 1.48
N LEU A 516 -18.74 -25.16 2.35
CA LEU A 516 -19.34 -26.47 2.12
C LEU A 516 -20.85 -26.32 2.07
N TYR A 517 -21.47 -26.68 0.96
CA TYR A 517 -22.91 -26.50 0.75
C TYR A 517 -23.51 -27.60 -0.14
N GLY A 518 -24.84 -27.69 -0.16
CA GLY A 518 -25.56 -28.69 -0.94
C GLY A 518 -26.70 -29.32 -0.14
N SER A 519 -26.75 -30.64 -0.17
CA SER A 519 -27.65 -31.51 0.58
C SER A 519 -26.90 -32.77 1.02
N LYS A 520 -27.49 -33.59 1.89
CA LYS A 520 -26.94 -34.90 2.25
C LYS A 520 -26.75 -35.84 1.05
N SER A 521 -27.40 -35.56 -0.08
CA SER A 521 -27.27 -36.36 -1.30
C SER A 521 -26.17 -35.88 -2.24
N GLU A 522 -25.87 -34.58 -2.25
CA GLU A 522 -24.89 -33.94 -3.13
C GLU A 522 -24.28 -32.75 -2.39
N VAL A 523 -22.97 -32.79 -2.17
CA VAL A 523 -22.22 -31.75 -1.44
C VAL A 523 -21.16 -31.15 -2.36
N HIS A 524 -20.88 -29.87 -2.21
CA HIS A 524 -19.97 -29.08 -3.02
C HIS A 524 -19.08 -28.20 -2.13
N VAL A 525 -17.93 -27.80 -2.67
CA VAL A 525 -17.03 -26.84 -2.03
C VAL A 525 -16.63 -25.70 -2.95
N ASP A 526 -16.37 -24.54 -2.35
CA ASP A 526 -15.76 -23.35 -2.98
C ASP A 526 -14.77 -22.70 -2.02
N HIS A 527 -13.56 -22.42 -2.49
CA HIS A 527 -12.47 -21.87 -1.67
C HIS A 527 -12.82 -20.50 -1.08
N VAL A 528 -12.57 -20.25 0.20
CA VAL A 528 -12.89 -18.98 0.86
C VAL A 528 -11.87 -17.89 0.47
N LEU A 529 -12.31 -16.82 -0.20
CA LEU A 529 -11.44 -15.80 -0.78
C LEU A 529 -11.25 -14.60 0.15
N LYS A 530 -10.51 -14.80 1.25
CA LYS A 530 -10.31 -13.78 2.30
C LYS A 530 -8.96 -13.06 2.25
N LYS A 531 -8.06 -13.39 1.32
CA LYS A 531 -6.81 -12.65 1.09
C LYS A 531 -6.52 -12.60 -0.41
N ALA A 532 -5.88 -11.52 -0.89
CA ALA A 532 -5.46 -11.35 -2.29
C ALA A 532 -3.94 -11.15 -2.37
N PRO A 533 -3.25 -11.65 -3.43
CA PRO A 533 -3.77 -12.49 -4.52
C PRO A 533 -4.24 -13.87 -4.04
N ASN A 534 -5.06 -14.59 -4.81
CA ASN A 534 -5.48 -15.95 -4.44
C ASN A 534 -5.95 -16.79 -5.63
N ALA A 535 -6.46 -17.99 -5.39
CA ALA A 535 -7.04 -18.86 -6.39
C ALA A 535 -8.52 -19.13 -6.08
N GLN A 536 -9.38 -19.04 -7.10
CA GLN A 536 -10.73 -19.58 -7.00
C GLN A 536 -10.67 -21.08 -7.29
N ILE A 537 -11.07 -21.91 -6.32
CA ILE A 537 -11.09 -23.36 -6.47
C ILE A 537 -12.47 -23.88 -6.03
N SER A 538 -13.23 -24.43 -6.96
CA SER A 538 -14.56 -24.97 -6.71
C SER A 538 -14.61 -26.45 -7.13
N ALA A 539 -15.12 -27.33 -6.28
CA ALA A 539 -15.28 -28.75 -6.60
C ALA A 539 -16.72 -29.20 -6.30
N ASP A 540 -17.35 -29.85 -7.28
CA ASP A 540 -18.70 -30.40 -7.10
C ASP A 540 -18.68 -31.89 -6.75
N LEU A 541 -19.80 -32.39 -6.23
CA LEU A 541 -19.99 -33.79 -5.82
C LEU A 541 -18.85 -34.34 -4.94
N VAL A 542 -18.39 -33.55 -3.96
CA VAL A 542 -17.40 -34.04 -2.99
C VAL A 542 -18.01 -35.14 -2.13
N LYS A 543 -17.20 -36.14 -1.79
CA LYS A 543 -17.62 -37.18 -0.85
C LYS A 543 -17.20 -36.78 0.54
N THR A 544 -18.08 -36.94 1.52
CA THR A 544 -17.74 -36.62 2.90
C THR A 544 -18.60 -37.39 3.88
N ASP A 545 -18.01 -37.80 5.00
CA ASP A 545 -18.71 -38.35 6.16
C ASP A 545 -19.21 -37.26 7.13
N LEU A 546 -18.74 -36.01 6.99
CA LEU A 546 -19.24 -34.84 7.73
C LEU A 546 -20.76 -34.67 7.56
N GLY A 547 -21.30 -35.05 6.40
CA GLY A 547 -22.73 -34.99 6.10
C GLY A 547 -23.61 -35.87 7.01
N ALA A 548 -23.04 -36.86 7.71
CA ALA A 548 -23.76 -37.63 8.72
C ALA A 548 -24.10 -36.76 9.96
N HIS A 549 -23.20 -35.83 10.28
CA HIS A 549 -23.30 -34.94 11.44
C HIS A 549 -23.94 -33.59 11.11
N LEU A 550 -23.89 -33.16 9.84
CA LEU A 550 -24.52 -31.93 9.37
C LEU A 550 -25.99 -32.16 8.96
N THR A 551 -26.85 -31.17 9.20
CA THR A 551 -28.24 -31.19 8.73
C THR A 551 -28.34 -30.72 7.28
N ASP A 552 -29.41 -31.12 6.57
CA ASP A 552 -29.70 -30.56 5.24
C ASP A 552 -29.89 -29.04 5.28
N GLU A 553 -30.38 -28.49 6.39
CA GLU A 553 -30.52 -27.04 6.57
C GLU A 553 -29.14 -26.35 6.67
N GLN A 554 -28.18 -26.93 7.38
CA GLN A 554 -26.81 -26.43 7.43
C GLN A 554 -26.15 -26.48 6.06
N LEU A 555 -26.24 -27.60 5.34
CA LEU A 555 -25.69 -27.73 3.98
C LEU A 555 -26.41 -26.80 2.99
N LYS A 556 -27.72 -26.61 3.14
CA LYS A 556 -28.49 -25.66 2.34
C LYS A 556 -27.98 -24.24 2.53
N ASN A 557 -27.74 -23.82 3.77
CA ASN A 557 -27.29 -22.46 4.09
C ASN A 557 -25.79 -22.24 3.87
N GLY A 558 -25.02 -23.34 3.79
CA GLY A 558 -23.56 -23.29 3.71
C GLY A 558 -22.92 -23.25 5.09
N VAL A 559 -21.84 -24.01 5.26
CA VAL A 559 -20.94 -23.97 6.42
C VAL A 559 -19.52 -23.74 5.93
N VAL A 560 -18.58 -23.50 6.83
CA VAL A 560 -17.15 -23.42 6.48
C VAL A 560 -16.47 -24.71 6.90
N VAL A 561 -15.66 -25.29 6.02
CA VAL A 561 -14.82 -26.44 6.33
C VAL A 561 -13.36 -26.10 6.09
N VAL A 562 -12.50 -26.46 7.03
CA VAL A 562 -11.05 -26.26 6.94
C VAL A 562 -10.41 -27.60 6.64
N MET A 563 -9.62 -27.69 5.56
CA MET A 563 -8.81 -28.86 5.26
C MET A 563 -7.55 -28.83 6.12
N ASP A 564 -7.40 -29.81 7.01
CA ASP A 564 -6.38 -29.82 8.06
C ASP A 564 -4.95 -30.11 7.55
N ASP A 565 -4.85 -30.58 6.30
CA ASP A 565 -3.61 -30.98 5.63
C ASP A 565 -3.24 -30.10 4.42
N VAL A 566 -4.05 -29.08 4.09
CA VAL A 566 -3.77 -28.11 3.03
C VAL A 566 -3.43 -26.77 3.65
N PHE A 567 -2.16 -26.36 3.58
CA PHE A 567 -1.63 -25.20 4.30
C PHE A 567 -1.57 -23.96 3.40
N GLU A 568 -2.68 -23.22 3.27
CA GLU A 568 -2.79 -22.09 2.33
C GLU A 568 -1.67 -21.07 2.48
N ALA A 569 -1.39 -20.56 3.69
CA ALA A 569 -0.33 -19.58 3.89
C ALA A 569 1.05 -20.03 3.37
N SER A 570 1.35 -21.33 3.40
CA SER A 570 2.62 -21.88 2.90
C SER A 570 2.67 -22.00 1.37
N LEU A 571 1.52 -21.98 0.72
CA LEU A 571 1.37 -22.08 -0.73
C LEU A 571 1.36 -20.69 -1.41
N GLN A 572 1.27 -19.62 -0.63
CA GLN A 572 1.05 -18.26 -1.14
C GLN A 572 2.34 -17.42 -1.23
N PRO A 573 2.41 -16.45 -2.16
CA PRO A 573 1.46 -16.26 -3.25
C PRO A 573 1.60 -17.39 -4.28
N LEU A 574 0.47 -17.97 -4.71
CA LEU A 574 0.48 -18.92 -5.81
C LEU A 574 1.01 -18.24 -7.09
N PRO A 575 1.74 -18.94 -7.96
CA PRO A 575 2.25 -18.37 -9.21
C PRO A 575 1.11 -17.75 -10.05
N THR A 576 1.10 -16.43 -10.17
CA THR A 576 0.08 -15.67 -10.92
C THR A 576 0.54 -15.22 -12.31
N THR A 577 1.83 -15.37 -12.62
CA THR A 577 2.46 -14.92 -13.87
C THR A 577 3.46 -15.94 -14.42
N VAL A 578 3.62 -15.89 -15.74
CA VAL A 578 4.67 -16.55 -16.52
C VAL A 578 6.02 -16.16 -15.95
N GLN A 579 6.73 -17.07 -15.27
CA GLN A 579 8.13 -16.82 -14.94
C GLN A 579 8.97 -16.76 -16.23
N ASP A 580 9.89 -15.80 -16.23
CA ASP A 580 10.76 -15.35 -17.32
C ASP A 580 11.48 -16.49 -18.08
N SER A 581 11.75 -16.23 -19.36
CA SER A 581 12.42 -17.03 -20.41
C SER A 581 11.59 -17.95 -21.33
N GLU A 582 10.50 -18.59 -20.89
CA GLU A 582 9.79 -19.59 -21.75
C GLU A 582 8.38 -19.20 -22.26
N LYS A 583 7.81 -18.05 -21.88
CA LYS A 583 6.42 -17.66 -22.23
C LYS A 583 5.34 -18.72 -21.88
N LYS A 584 5.62 -19.71 -21.01
CA LYS A 584 4.65 -20.72 -20.58
C LYS A 584 3.89 -20.25 -19.33
N LYS A 585 2.56 -20.20 -19.42
CA LYS A 585 1.68 -20.01 -18.25
C LYS A 585 1.92 -21.18 -17.29
N GLN A 586 2.59 -20.94 -16.17
CA GLN A 586 2.66 -21.90 -15.08
C GLN A 586 1.32 -21.86 -14.35
N ILE A 587 0.44 -22.77 -14.71
CA ILE A 587 -0.80 -23.03 -13.98
C ILE A 587 -0.42 -23.96 -12.83
N PRO A 588 -0.61 -23.57 -11.55
CA PRO A 588 -0.48 -24.47 -10.42
C PRO A 588 -1.18 -25.79 -10.68
N ASN A 589 -0.43 -26.89 -10.57
CA ASN A 589 -1.00 -28.22 -10.70
C ASN A 589 -1.79 -28.52 -9.42
N LEU A 590 -3.10 -28.79 -9.53
CA LEU A 590 -3.92 -29.19 -8.38
C LEU A 590 -3.37 -30.43 -7.66
N ASN A 591 -2.60 -31.28 -8.36
CA ASN A 591 -1.93 -32.44 -7.79
C ASN A 591 -0.53 -32.14 -7.21
N ALA A 592 -0.12 -30.88 -7.10
CA ALA A 592 1.15 -30.52 -6.50
C ALA A 592 1.17 -30.95 -5.02
N PRO A 593 2.32 -31.45 -4.50
CA PRO A 593 2.47 -31.78 -3.10
C PRO A 593 2.06 -30.61 -2.19
N GLY A 594 1.20 -30.88 -1.21
CA GLY A 594 0.68 -29.88 -0.27
C GLY A 594 -0.61 -29.17 -0.71
N LEU A 595 -0.98 -29.23 -1.99
CA LEU A 595 -2.29 -28.80 -2.48
C LEU A 595 -3.21 -30.02 -2.66
N SER A 596 -2.81 -30.96 -3.51
CA SER A 596 -3.48 -32.26 -3.74
C SER A 596 -5.01 -32.24 -3.90
N LEU A 597 -5.58 -31.14 -4.42
CA LEU A 597 -7.01 -30.96 -4.63
C LEU A 597 -7.50 -31.64 -5.93
N VAL A 598 -7.33 -32.97 -5.99
CA VAL A 598 -7.71 -33.80 -7.14
C VAL A 598 -8.54 -35.00 -6.72
N LYS A 599 -9.30 -35.55 -7.66
CA LYS A 599 -10.18 -36.69 -7.43
C LYS A 599 -9.48 -37.85 -6.73
N GLY A 600 -10.13 -38.37 -5.69
CA GLY A 600 -9.67 -39.57 -4.97
C GLY A 600 -8.60 -39.31 -3.91
N VAL A 601 -8.26 -38.04 -3.65
CA VAL A 601 -7.49 -37.64 -2.48
C VAL A 601 -8.45 -37.30 -1.35
N ASP A 602 -8.17 -37.87 -0.18
CA ASP A 602 -8.92 -37.67 1.06
C ASP A 602 -8.20 -36.64 1.94
N HIS A 603 -8.92 -35.59 2.32
CA HIS A 603 -8.43 -34.55 3.21
C HIS A 603 -9.11 -34.67 4.57
N LYS A 604 -8.33 -34.59 5.65
CA LYS A 604 -8.91 -34.40 6.98
C LYS A 604 -9.55 -33.02 7.06
N ALA A 605 -10.74 -32.95 7.62
CA ALA A 605 -11.54 -31.74 7.56
C ALA A 605 -12.31 -31.48 8.84
N SER A 606 -12.36 -30.20 9.21
CA SER A 606 -13.08 -29.69 10.39
C SER A 606 -14.09 -28.63 9.96
N ALA A 607 -15.37 -28.82 10.28
CA ALA A 607 -16.46 -27.93 9.89
C ALA A 607 -16.85 -26.96 11.02
N TYR A 608 -17.19 -25.74 10.64
CA TYR A 608 -17.54 -24.60 11.49
C TYR A 608 -18.77 -23.89 10.93
N LYS A 609 -19.55 -23.18 11.76
CA LYS A 609 -20.74 -22.50 11.26
C LYS A 609 -20.39 -21.30 10.38
N THR A 610 -19.29 -20.62 10.69
CA THR A 610 -18.84 -19.41 9.98
C THR A 610 -17.33 -19.37 9.81
N TYR A 611 -16.86 -18.54 8.87
CA TYR A 611 -15.43 -18.29 8.67
C TYR A 611 -14.77 -17.70 9.92
N GLU A 612 -15.42 -16.77 10.60
CA GLU A 612 -14.88 -16.13 11.81
C GLU A 612 -14.74 -17.09 13.00
N GLU A 613 -15.57 -18.14 13.08
CA GLU A 613 -15.38 -19.23 14.04
C GLU A 613 -14.15 -20.07 13.68
N ALA A 614 -14.00 -20.43 12.41
CA ALA A 614 -12.85 -21.20 11.93
C ALA A 614 -11.52 -20.44 12.12
N LYS A 615 -11.50 -19.15 11.79
CA LYS A 615 -10.33 -18.28 11.86
C LYS A 615 -9.80 -18.09 13.28
N ARG A 616 -10.69 -17.97 14.27
CA ARG A 616 -10.29 -17.77 15.68
C ARG A 616 -9.60 -19.00 16.28
N GLY A 617 -9.81 -20.19 15.74
CA GLY A 617 -9.21 -21.44 16.25
C GLY A 617 -9.69 -21.87 17.65
N GLU A 618 -10.62 -21.12 18.25
CA GLU A 618 -11.13 -21.34 19.63
C GLU A 618 -12.50 -22.05 19.67
N GLY A 619 -13.16 -22.24 18.53
CA GLY A 619 -14.44 -22.96 18.45
C GLY A 619 -14.24 -24.47 18.32
N GLU A 620 -14.99 -25.29 19.08
CA GLU A 620 -15.11 -26.71 18.77
C GLU A 620 -15.76 -26.87 17.38
N PRO A 621 -15.18 -27.67 16.48
CA PRO A 621 -15.78 -27.92 15.18
C PRO A 621 -17.14 -28.61 15.36
N ILE A 622 -18.14 -28.19 14.59
CA ILE A 622 -19.48 -28.79 14.63
C ILE A 622 -19.52 -30.20 14.02
N ALA A 623 -18.51 -30.54 13.22
CA ALA A 623 -18.26 -31.88 12.70
C ALA A 623 -16.78 -32.00 12.31
N THR A 624 -16.21 -33.19 12.41
CA THR A 624 -14.88 -33.54 11.88
C THR A 624 -14.99 -34.82 11.07
N GLY A 625 -14.14 -34.98 10.07
CA GLY A 625 -14.27 -36.07 9.12
C GLY A 625 -13.31 -35.94 7.94
N ILE A 626 -13.71 -36.54 6.83
CA ILE A 626 -12.94 -36.59 5.58
C ILE A 626 -13.73 -35.89 4.47
N ILE A 627 -13.02 -35.14 3.62
CA ILE A 627 -13.52 -34.67 2.33
C ILE A 627 -12.68 -35.29 1.22
N SER A 628 -13.31 -36.03 0.32
CA SER A 628 -12.71 -36.49 -0.93
C SER A 628 -13.14 -35.60 -2.08
N ILE A 629 -12.17 -35.03 -2.79
CA ILE A 629 -12.44 -34.14 -3.92
C ILE A 629 -13.18 -34.88 -5.03
N GLY A 630 -14.19 -34.21 -5.61
CA GLY A 630 -14.99 -34.74 -6.71
C GLY A 630 -14.24 -34.79 -8.04
N ASP A 631 -14.92 -35.29 -9.07
CA ASP A 631 -14.33 -35.45 -10.40
C ASP A 631 -14.16 -34.11 -11.14
N THR A 632 -15.04 -33.14 -10.90
CA THR A 632 -14.99 -31.84 -11.56
C THR A 632 -14.48 -30.78 -10.59
N VAL A 633 -13.34 -30.21 -10.93
CA VAL A 633 -12.74 -29.08 -10.24
C VAL A 633 -12.60 -27.93 -11.23
N TYR A 634 -13.14 -26.78 -10.85
CA TYR A 634 -12.79 -25.50 -11.46
C TYR A 634 -11.68 -24.87 -10.62
N ALA A 635 -10.61 -24.44 -11.28
CA ALA A 635 -9.53 -23.72 -10.62
C ALA A 635 -9.03 -22.59 -11.51
N ASP A 636 -8.98 -21.38 -10.96
CA ASP A 636 -8.44 -20.21 -11.62
C ASP A 636 -7.61 -19.37 -10.65
N TRP A 637 -6.42 -19.02 -11.11
CA TRP A 637 -5.40 -18.21 -10.42
C TRP A 637 -5.06 -16.96 -11.24
N HIS A 638 -5.50 -16.91 -12.51
CA HIS A 638 -5.13 -15.86 -13.43
C HIS A 638 -6.21 -14.80 -13.49
N VAL A 639 -7.45 -15.18 -13.82
CA VAL A 639 -8.54 -14.20 -13.99
C VAL A 639 -8.89 -13.56 -12.65
N ILE A 640 -8.96 -14.33 -11.57
CA ILE A 640 -9.23 -13.82 -10.22
C ILE A 640 -8.24 -12.73 -9.76
N ASN A 641 -6.98 -12.82 -10.18
CA ASN A 641 -5.92 -11.86 -9.83
C ASN A 641 -5.63 -10.84 -10.93
N MET A 642 -6.25 -10.97 -12.10
CA MET A 642 -5.96 -10.14 -13.26
C MET A 642 -6.22 -8.66 -12.95
N ASP A 643 -5.24 -7.81 -13.21
CA ASP A 643 -5.44 -6.37 -13.20
C ASP A 643 -6.07 -5.95 -14.54
N PRO A 644 -7.34 -5.51 -14.59
CA PRO A 644 -8.01 -5.13 -15.84
C PRO A 644 -7.38 -3.89 -16.49
N ALA A 645 -6.53 -3.17 -15.75
CA ALA A 645 -5.80 -2.02 -16.27
C ALA A 645 -4.38 -2.37 -16.72
N ALA A 646 -3.88 -3.60 -16.54
CA ALA A 646 -2.54 -4.01 -16.99
C ALA A 646 -2.34 -3.65 -18.47
N GLU A 647 -1.21 -3.02 -18.78
CA GLU A 647 -0.78 -2.84 -20.17
C GLU A 647 -0.27 -4.19 -20.65
N ASP A 648 -0.72 -4.68 -21.81
CA ASP A 648 -0.08 -5.83 -22.46
C ASP A 648 1.38 -5.43 -22.74
N GLU A 649 2.34 -6.02 -22.03
CA GLU A 649 3.79 -5.80 -22.25
C GLU A 649 4.28 -6.32 -23.61
N GLU A 650 3.39 -6.50 -24.60
CA GLU A 650 3.73 -6.91 -25.97
C GLU A 650 3.97 -5.73 -26.93
N HIS A 651 3.98 -4.47 -26.47
CA HIS A 651 4.30 -3.30 -27.32
C HIS A 651 5.41 -2.40 -26.77
#